data_AF-A0AA35RBM1-F1
#
_entry.id   AF-A0AA35RBM1-F1
#
_cell.length_a   1.000
_cell.length_b   1.000
_cell.length_c   1.000
_cell.angle_alpha   90.00
_cell.angle_beta   90.00
_cell.angle_gamma   90.00
#
_symmetry.space_group_name_H-M   'P 1'
#
loop_
_entity.id
_entity.type
_entity.pdbx_description
1 polymer ?
#
loop_
_entity_poly.entity_id
_entity_poly.type
_entity_poly.pdbx_seq_one_letter_code
_entity_poly.pdbx_strand_id
1 'polypeptide(L)'
;MSYRDLRNFTEMMRALGYPRLISMENFRTPNFQLVAEILAWLVNRYDPSADLPTEVDTEQDRVIFIKSIAQFMVLKELLKISSLLYTAMTTHQKSGLSEDTSTQKNMELSVKSTDLKACRQLASEITARGAKLHELLGREVELRPSMKEPGGVPRPHIVDSFLSRFHSSSTDSGPAYTVSKSALQECVCQLSSDVLHREKETFQIYSGHYEGLVRSLYCQLYQRDRQIDMWRERAESVARDNHTLALVTAGELTHSSLLELTALRVRIRELENQLQTQESQLRKAIRQEYSSLTHNLLSSCAAITARYHDYRSSLFSDVLRCVSEVRGGMAEGVARAKETHGGPAHLGVTVTTNLRGEEECKVQSENAKLNNLLLKQRGMNILRRSAEEGARVREVGRWRGEWEEVKREGLEQKMVAEVEMRSLRAQVNSLQKRLGEVEKERELAVIELQNKKEVSSNSTAVKSTDNKTQLQFSQKSRAVTSKMKELVGQLEQKEKKIGELESAWEKHHRHDAEGQKRLSHELHGAKQQLEHERQLKREAFHQVDDLLTQVHDLEGQNHASLRALQSRRHSSTTPSSTPHTLPGTAHTSSRPTLMGSSLRPHTSSADHTRHHSHTAASSAHSSRPGSHQHPSRPRPKSQQSSRATTDPSNAHNSGSSRTVDLSQEILALRLI
;
A
#
# COMPACT_ATOMS: atom_id res chain seq x y z
N MET A 1 18.61 -51.97 23.59
CA MET A 1 18.11 -52.22 22.21
C MET A 1 18.55 -53.63 21.80
N SER A 2 17.87 -54.27 20.84
CA SER A 2 18.34 -55.54 20.30
C SER A 2 19.54 -55.35 19.36
N TYR A 3 20.29 -56.43 19.10
CA TYR A 3 21.35 -56.42 18.09
C TYR A 3 20.83 -56.05 16.69
N ARG A 4 19.59 -56.43 16.37
CA ARG A 4 18.94 -56.10 15.09
C ARG A 4 18.68 -54.60 14.97
N ASP A 5 18.21 -53.96 16.04
CA ASP A 5 17.90 -52.53 16.04
C ASP A 5 19.18 -51.69 15.91
N LEU A 6 20.24 -52.06 16.64
CA LEU A 6 21.55 -51.40 16.56
C LEU A 6 22.18 -51.55 15.17
N ARG A 7 22.05 -52.73 14.53
CA ARG A 7 22.51 -52.93 13.15
C ARG A 7 21.70 -52.10 12.16
N ASN A 8 20.37 -52.11 12.27
CA ASN A 8 19.51 -51.30 11.41
C ASN A 8 19.83 -49.80 11.56
N PHE A 9 20.01 -49.31 12.79
CA PHE A 9 20.36 -47.93 13.08
C PHE A 9 21.72 -47.53 12.49
N THR A 10 22.76 -48.35 12.66
CA THR A 10 24.09 -48.06 12.10
C THR A 10 24.11 -48.05 10.57
N GLU A 11 23.37 -48.95 9.91
CA GLU A 11 23.18 -48.91 8.46
C GLU A 11 22.35 -47.70 8.01
N MET A 12 21.28 -47.34 8.72
CA MET A 12 20.46 -46.15 8.43
C MET A 12 21.29 -44.86 8.53
N MET A 13 22.06 -44.68 9.60
CA MET A 13 22.92 -43.49 9.74
C MET A 13 24.00 -43.42 8.66
N ARG A 14 24.53 -44.57 8.19
CA ARG A 14 25.46 -44.64 7.06
C ARG A 14 24.78 -44.29 5.73
N ALA A 15 23.61 -44.85 5.44
CA ALA A 15 22.83 -44.53 4.24
C ALA A 15 22.38 -43.06 4.22
N LEU A 16 22.15 -42.47 5.39
CA LEU A 16 21.93 -41.04 5.57
C LEU A 16 23.19 -40.20 5.33
N GLY A 17 24.41 -40.75 5.39
CA GLY A 17 25.65 -40.00 5.20
C GLY A 17 26.14 -39.25 6.44
N TYR A 18 25.89 -39.79 7.64
CA TYR A 18 26.47 -39.26 8.88
C TYR A 18 28.01 -39.44 8.87
N PRO A 19 28.81 -38.38 9.15
CA PRO A 19 30.24 -38.36 8.85
C PRO A 19 31.10 -39.26 9.75
N ARG A 20 30.62 -39.64 10.94
CA ARG A 20 31.36 -40.43 11.92
C ARG A 20 30.94 -41.90 11.84
N LEU A 21 31.92 -42.82 11.77
CA LEU A 21 31.63 -44.25 11.79
C LEU A 21 31.10 -44.68 13.16
N ILE A 22 29.85 -45.18 13.19
CA ILE A 22 29.22 -45.71 14.40
C ILE A 22 29.51 -47.22 14.47
N SER A 23 30.24 -47.65 15.49
CA SER A 23 30.43 -49.08 15.80
C SER A 23 29.28 -49.61 16.65
N MET A 24 28.96 -50.89 16.47
CA MET A 24 28.03 -51.63 17.35
C MET A 24 28.50 -51.64 18.81
N GLU A 25 29.80 -51.60 19.04
CA GLU A 25 30.40 -51.61 20.38
C GLU A 25 30.22 -50.27 21.13
N ASN A 26 29.95 -49.17 20.41
CA ASN A 26 29.72 -47.84 21.02
C ASN A 26 28.48 -47.80 21.92
N PHE A 27 27.58 -48.80 21.81
CA PHE A 27 26.35 -48.94 22.60
C PHE A 27 26.40 -50.14 23.58
N ARG A 28 27.58 -50.75 23.77
CA ARG A 28 27.81 -51.80 24.77
C ARG A 28 27.75 -51.24 26.20
N THR A 29 28.01 -49.94 26.35
CA THR A 29 27.78 -49.12 27.54
C THR A 29 26.90 -47.91 27.17
N PRO A 30 26.25 -47.23 28.13
CA PRO A 30 25.40 -46.08 27.84
C PRO A 30 26.23 -44.85 27.42
N ASN A 31 26.30 -44.61 26.11
CA ASN A 31 27.09 -43.53 25.50
C ASN A 31 26.20 -42.35 25.09
N PHE A 32 25.86 -41.48 26.05
CA PHE A 32 25.00 -40.32 25.78
C PHE A 32 25.66 -39.33 24.80
N GLN A 33 26.98 -39.12 24.87
CA GLN A 33 27.68 -38.15 24.02
C GLN A 33 27.49 -38.43 22.53
N LEU A 34 27.60 -39.71 22.13
CA LEU A 34 27.37 -40.12 20.75
C LEU A 34 25.90 -39.96 20.34
N VAL A 35 24.95 -40.23 21.25
CA VAL A 35 23.52 -40.01 20.99
C VAL A 35 23.21 -38.53 20.81
N ALA A 36 23.82 -37.66 21.62
CA ALA A 36 23.67 -36.21 21.50
C ALA A 36 24.23 -35.69 20.16
N GLU A 37 25.44 -36.10 19.79
CA GLU A 37 26.06 -35.74 18.50
C GLU A 37 25.18 -36.16 17.31
N ILE A 38 24.63 -37.38 17.35
CA ILE A 38 23.74 -37.91 16.31
C ILE A 38 22.42 -37.12 16.26
N LEU A 39 21.79 -36.84 17.40
CA LEU A 39 20.52 -36.11 17.45
C LEU A 39 20.68 -34.66 16.97
N ALA A 40 21.74 -33.97 17.39
CA ALA A 40 22.04 -32.62 16.92
C ALA A 40 22.30 -32.59 15.41
N TRP A 41 23.04 -33.57 14.87
CA TRP A 41 23.25 -33.69 13.42
C TRP A 41 21.95 -33.97 12.65
N LEU A 42 21.08 -34.84 13.16
CA LEU A 42 19.78 -35.14 12.55
C LEU A 42 18.87 -33.89 12.51
N VAL A 43 18.84 -33.11 13.59
CA VAL A 43 18.08 -31.86 13.66
C VAL A 43 18.66 -30.79 12.72
N ASN A 44 19.97 -30.54 12.76
CA ASN A 44 20.62 -29.52 11.91
C ASN A 44 20.56 -29.89 10.41
N ARG A 45 20.37 -31.17 10.07
CA ARG A 45 20.08 -31.61 8.71
C ARG A 45 18.61 -31.40 8.31
N TYR A 46 17.69 -31.60 9.24
CA TYR A 46 16.26 -31.34 9.02
C TYR A 46 16.00 -29.84 8.87
N ASP A 47 16.73 -29.00 9.61
CA ASP A 47 16.70 -27.54 9.53
C ASP A 47 18.06 -26.93 9.93
N PRO A 48 18.83 -26.35 8.99
CA PRO A 48 20.11 -25.70 9.28
C PRO A 48 20.03 -24.45 10.17
N SER A 49 18.82 -23.97 10.52
CA SER A 49 18.60 -22.84 11.43
C SER A 49 18.24 -23.24 12.86
N ALA A 50 18.30 -24.53 13.20
CA ALA A 50 18.03 -25.01 14.55
C ALA A 50 19.13 -24.58 15.54
N ASP A 51 18.73 -23.81 16.56
CA ASP A 51 19.56 -23.49 17.72
C ASP A 51 19.37 -24.58 18.79
N LEU A 52 20.47 -25.11 19.32
CA LEU A 52 20.49 -26.28 20.21
C LEU A 52 21.50 -26.10 21.36
N PRO A 53 21.15 -26.51 22.59
CA PRO A 53 22.10 -26.54 23.70
C PRO A 53 23.35 -27.35 23.34
N THR A 54 24.52 -26.74 23.51
CA THR A 54 25.81 -27.39 23.18
C THR A 54 26.39 -28.17 24.38
N GLU A 55 25.98 -27.80 25.60
CA GLU A 55 26.41 -28.44 26.85
C GLU A 55 25.54 -29.67 27.16
N VAL A 56 26.18 -30.80 27.48
CA VAL A 56 25.53 -32.10 27.77
C VAL A 56 26.26 -32.87 28.88
N ASP A 57 27.14 -32.20 29.64
CA ASP A 57 28.02 -32.86 30.59
C ASP A 57 27.28 -33.29 31.87
N THR A 58 26.43 -32.44 32.46
CA THR A 58 25.61 -32.82 33.62
C THR A 58 24.29 -33.46 33.22
N GLU A 59 23.67 -34.20 34.14
CA GLU A 59 22.36 -34.83 33.90
C GLU A 59 21.25 -33.80 33.63
N GLN A 60 21.35 -32.59 34.18
CA GLN A 60 20.37 -31.52 33.95
C GLN A 60 20.45 -31.02 32.50
N ASP A 61 21.67 -30.80 31.99
CA ASP A 61 21.90 -30.33 30.62
C ASP A 61 21.41 -31.35 29.60
N ARG A 62 21.66 -32.65 29.86
CA ARG A 62 21.12 -33.76 29.04
C ARG A 62 19.59 -33.75 28.99
N VAL A 63 18.92 -33.47 30.10
CA VAL A 63 17.46 -33.36 30.15
C VAL A 63 16.96 -32.11 29.42
N ILE A 64 17.67 -30.98 29.50
CA ILE A 64 17.36 -29.75 28.75
C ILE A 64 17.53 -29.98 27.23
N PHE A 65 18.65 -30.57 26.83
CA PHE A 65 18.98 -30.94 25.46
C PHE A 65 17.90 -31.83 24.83
N ILE A 66 17.55 -32.96 25.46
CA ILE A 66 16.50 -33.86 24.95
C ILE A 66 15.13 -33.18 24.88
N LYS A 67 14.78 -32.32 25.87
CA LYS A 67 13.55 -31.52 25.81
C LYS A 67 13.53 -30.55 24.64
N SER A 68 14.64 -29.86 24.36
CA SER A 68 14.74 -28.90 23.25
C SER A 68 14.51 -29.56 21.89
N ILE A 69 15.16 -30.71 21.64
CA ILE A 69 14.99 -31.51 20.42
C ILE A 69 13.55 -32.02 20.28
N ALA A 70 12.98 -32.56 21.36
CA ALA A 70 11.61 -33.06 21.34
C ALA A 70 10.59 -31.94 21.03
N GLN A 71 10.75 -30.77 21.65
CA GLN A 71 9.93 -29.59 21.38
C GLN A 71 10.10 -29.09 19.93
N PHE A 72 11.34 -28.99 19.44
CA PHE A 72 11.64 -28.58 18.08
C PHE A 72 10.96 -29.48 17.04
N MET A 73 11.14 -30.80 17.15
CA MET A 73 10.57 -31.77 16.21
C MET A 73 9.04 -31.79 16.28
N VAL A 74 8.44 -31.73 17.48
CA VAL A 74 6.98 -31.66 17.64
C VAL A 74 6.41 -30.38 17.03
N LEU A 75 7.04 -29.21 17.24
CA LEU A 75 6.59 -27.95 16.63
C LEU A 75 6.68 -27.99 15.10
N LYS A 76 7.74 -28.57 14.53
CA LYS A 76 7.90 -28.67 13.06
C LYS A 76 6.94 -29.65 12.41
N GLU A 77 6.68 -30.82 13.02
CA GLU A 77 5.66 -31.75 12.52
C GLU A 77 4.23 -31.22 12.73
N LEU A 78 3.95 -30.50 13.83
CA LEU A 78 2.68 -29.78 13.98
C LEU A 78 2.51 -28.65 12.96
N LEU A 79 3.58 -27.97 12.54
CA LEU A 79 3.54 -27.01 11.43
C LEU A 79 3.28 -27.68 10.07
N LYS A 80 3.79 -28.89 9.82
CA LYS A 80 3.42 -29.69 8.65
C LYS A 80 1.96 -30.15 8.70
N ILE A 81 1.50 -30.67 9.84
CA ILE A 81 0.11 -31.13 9.99
C ILE A 81 -0.87 -29.97 9.89
N SER A 82 -0.58 -28.81 10.49
CA SER A 82 -1.44 -27.62 10.39
C SER A 82 -1.42 -26.98 9.00
N SER A 83 -0.29 -26.98 8.27
CA SER A 83 -0.28 -26.55 6.87
C SER A 83 -0.99 -27.54 5.94
N LEU A 84 -0.87 -28.85 6.18
CA LEU A 84 -1.65 -29.88 5.47
C LEU A 84 -3.16 -29.70 5.73
N LEU A 85 -3.57 -29.51 6.99
CA LEU A 85 -4.96 -29.22 7.36
C LEU A 85 -5.45 -27.88 6.80
N TYR A 86 -4.61 -26.84 6.75
CA TYR A 86 -4.94 -25.57 6.10
C TYR A 86 -5.15 -25.74 4.59
N THR A 87 -4.31 -26.52 3.91
CA THR A 87 -4.52 -26.84 2.49
C THR A 87 -5.75 -27.73 2.24
N ALA A 88 -6.06 -28.66 3.13
CA ALA A 88 -7.30 -29.44 3.07
C ALA A 88 -8.55 -28.58 3.33
N MET A 89 -8.50 -27.67 4.30
CA MET A 89 -9.60 -26.78 4.63
C MET A 89 -9.84 -25.72 3.55
N THR A 90 -8.78 -25.13 2.99
CA THR A 90 -8.90 -24.15 1.90
C THR A 90 -9.29 -24.78 0.56
N THR A 91 -8.92 -26.04 0.27
CA THR A 91 -9.49 -26.77 -0.87
C THR A 91 -10.97 -27.08 -0.65
N HIS A 92 -11.38 -27.47 0.56
CA HIS A 92 -12.79 -27.67 0.90
C HIS A 92 -13.62 -26.38 0.95
N GLN A 93 -12.97 -25.22 1.11
CA GLN A 93 -13.60 -23.90 1.01
C GLN A 93 -13.69 -23.39 -0.44
N LYS A 94 -12.79 -23.84 -1.32
CA LYS A 94 -12.81 -23.55 -2.77
C LYS A 94 -13.79 -24.44 -3.56
N SER A 95 -14.27 -25.56 -2.98
CA SER A 95 -15.28 -26.45 -3.59
C SER A 95 -16.75 -26.07 -3.32
N GLY A 96 -17.02 -24.96 -2.62
CA GLY A 96 -18.39 -24.53 -2.27
C GLY A 96 -19.24 -23.93 -3.41
N LEU A 97 -18.75 -23.96 -4.67
CA LEU A 97 -19.37 -23.25 -5.81
C LEU A 97 -19.41 -24.08 -7.12
N SER A 98 -19.50 -25.41 -7.03
CA SER A 98 -19.88 -26.27 -8.16
C SER A 98 -20.40 -27.63 -7.70
N GLU A 99 -21.64 -27.97 -8.02
CA GLU A 99 -22.06 -29.38 -8.08
C GLU A 99 -21.43 -30.01 -9.34
N ASP A 100 -20.51 -30.96 -9.18
CA ASP A 100 -20.26 -31.98 -10.21
C ASP A 100 -19.47 -33.19 -9.67
N THR A 101 -20.18 -34.23 -9.21
CA THR A 101 -19.59 -35.42 -8.57
C THR A 101 -19.06 -36.42 -9.61
N SER A 102 -17.99 -36.06 -10.33
CA SER A 102 -17.47 -36.88 -11.45
C SER A 102 -15.95 -36.98 -11.58
N THR A 103 -15.17 -36.02 -11.10
CA THR A 103 -13.74 -35.87 -11.48
C THR A 103 -12.74 -36.66 -10.63
N GLN A 104 -13.11 -37.12 -9.43
CA GLN A 104 -12.16 -37.66 -8.44
C GLN A 104 -11.47 -38.99 -8.83
N LYS A 105 -11.95 -39.69 -9.88
CA LYS A 105 -11.27 -40.88 -10.45
C LYS A 105 -10.17 -40.56 -11.48
N ASN A 106 -10.07 -39.34 -11.98
CA ASN A 106 -9.19 -39.03 -13.11
C ASN A 106 -7.70 -38.90 -12.72
N MET A 107 -7.39 -38.58 -11.47
CA MET A 107 -6.00 -38.31 -11.07
C MET A 107 -5.14 -39.59 -10.97
N GLU A 108 -5.69 -40.70 -10.46
CA GLU A 108 -5.03 -42.02 -10.51
C GLU A 108 -4.85 -42.55 -11.95
N LEU A 109 -5.83 -42.29 -12.82
CA LEU A 109 -5.76 -42.71 -14.22
C LEU A 109 -4.71 -41.91 -15.00
N SER A 110 -4.45 -40.65 -14.63
CA SER A 110 -3.44 -39.82 -15.29
C SER A 110 -2.02 -40.37 -15.10
N VAL A 111 -1.65 -40.78 -13.88
CA VAL A 111 -0.32 -41.36 -13.58
C VAL A 111 -0.13 -42.69 -14.35
N LYS A 112 -1.14 -43.55 -14.34
CA LYS A 112 -1.12 -44.80 -15.11
C LYS A 112 -1.11 -44.54 -16.63
N SER A 113 -1.64 -43.40 -17.10
CA SER A 113 -1.64 -42.97 -18.51
C SER A 113 -0.25 -42.52 -19.00
N THR A 114 0.52 -41.80 -18.19
CA THR A 114 1.90 -41.40 -18.56
C THR A 114 2.80 -42.62 -18.71
N ASP A 115 2.71 -43.55 -17.77
CA ASP A 115 3.57 -44.74 -17.74
C ASP A 115 3.21 -45.70 -18.89
N LEU A 116 1.92 -45.87 -19.20
CA LEU A 116 1.47 -46.62 -20.37
C LEU A 116 1.90 -45.97 -21.70
N LYS A 117 2.00 -44.64 -21.78
CA LYS A 117 2.52 -43.94 -22.98
C LYS A 117 4.03 -44.18 -23.12
N ALA A 118 4.81 -44.01 -22.05
CA ALA A 118 6.24 -44.26 -22.04
C ALA A 118 6.56 -45.74 -22.38
N CYS A 119 5.82 -46.68 -21.81
CA CYS A 119 5.97 -48.11 -22.07
C CYS A 119 5.68 -48.47 -23.55
N ARG A 120 4.63 -47.88 -24.15
CA ARG A 120 4.33 -48.03 -25.59
C ARG A 120 5.40 -47.42 -26.49
N GLN A 121 5.94 -46.25 -26.12
CA GLN A 121 7.05 -45.63 -26.85
C GLN A 121 8.31 -46.52 -26.81
N LEU A 122 8.70 -47.00 -25.64
CA LEU A 122 9.82 -47.93 -25.47
C LEU A 122 9.62 -49.22 -26.26
N ALA A 123 8.42 -49.80 -26.25
CA ALA A 123 8.10 -50.97 -27.08
C ALA A 123 8.31 -50.68 -28.58
N SER A 124 7.82 -49.54 -29.08
CA SER A 124 8.01 -49.14 -30.48
C SER A 124 9.48 -48.90 -30.85
N GLU A 125 10.27 -48.32 -29.95
CA GLU A 125 11.72 -48.18 -30.13
C GLU A 125 12.45 -49.53 -30.16
N ILE A 126 12.07 -50.47 -29.29
CA ILE A 126 12.63 -51.82 -29.29
C ILE A 126 12.33 -52.53 -30.60
N THR A 127 11.09 -52.44 -31.11
CA THR A 127 10.73 -53.00 -32.42
C THR A 127 11.50 -52.34 -33.57
N ALA A 128 11.62 -51.02 -33.59
CA ALA A 128 12.37 -50.29 -34.63
C ALA A 128 13.88 -50.59 -34.61
N ARG A 129 14.49 -50.66 -33.41
CA ARG A 129 15.89 -51.07 -33.23
C ARG A 129 16.10 -52.53 -33.63
N GLY A 130 15.15 -53.42 -33.31
CA GLY A 130 15.17 -54.83 -33.72
C GLY A 130 15.09 -55.02 -35.23
N ALA A 131 14.19 -54.30 -35.91
CA ALA A 131 14.08 -54.31 -37.38
C ALA A 131 15.37 -53.82 -38.04
N LYS A 132 15.96 -52.73 -37.53
CA LYS A 132 17.23 -52.19 -38.04
C LYS A 132 18.43 -53.10 -37.75
N LEU A 133 18.43 -53.83 -36.63
CA LEU A 133 19.44 -54.86 -36.35
C LEU A 133 19.30 -56.04 -37.32
N HIS A 134 18.07 -56.49 -37.62
CA HIS A 134 17.82 -57.54 -38.62
C HIS A 134 18.27 -57.11 -40.03
N GLU A 135 18.01 -55.86 -40.43
CA GLU A 135 18.50 -55.29 -41.70
C GLU A 135 20.04 -55.29 -41.77
N LEU A 136 20.72 -54.90 -40.68
CA LEU A 136 22.18 -54.88 -40.61
C LEU A 136 22.80 -56.28 -40.57
N LEU A 137 22.17 -57.24 -39.90
CA LEU A 137 22.59 -58.65 -39.90
C LEU A 137 22.34 -59.33 -41.26
N GLY A 138 21.28 -58.96 -41.97
CA GLY A 138 21.08 -59.36 -43.37
C GLY A 138 22.22 -58.88 -44.26
N ARG A 139 22.60 -57.60 -44.14
CA ARG A 139 23.78 -57.05 -44.84
C ARG A 139 25.10 -57.69 -44.38
N GLU A 140 25.21 -58.21 -43.16
CA GLU A 140 26.40 -58.97 -42.75
C GLU A 140 26.58 -60.24 -43.60
N VAL A 141 25.49 -60.91 -43.99
CA VAL A 141 25.55 -62.09 -44.88
C VAL A 141 25.97 -61.70 -46.30
N GLU A 142 25.52 -60.54 -46.79
CA GLU A 142 25.91 -59.98 -48.10
C GLU A 142 27.34 -59.43 -48.12
N LEU A 143 27.82 -58.88 -47.01
CA LEU A 143 29.17 -58.33 -46.86
C LEU A 143 30.22 -59.41 -46.49
N ARG A 144 29.80 -60.55 -45.90
CA ARG A 144 30.68 -61.69 -45.62
C ARG A 144 31.49 -62.19 -46.82
N PRO A 145 30.97 -62.36 -48.05
CA PRO A 145 31.81 -62.67 -49.20
C PRO A 145 32.82 -61.54 -49.49
N SER A 146 32.43 -60.26 -49.41
CA SER A 146 33.37 -59.13 -49.58
C SER A 146 34.42 -58.98 -48.46
N MET A 147 34.27 -59.69 -47.34
CA MET A 147 35.29 -59.82 -46.29
C MET A 147 36.07 -61.14 -46.34
N LYS A 148 35.55 -62.18 -47.01
CA LYS A 148 36.18 -63.50 -47.13
C LYS A 148 36.98 -63.66 -48.41
N GLU A 149 36.63 -62.94 -49.47
CA GLU A 149 37.49 -62.73 -50.61
C GLU A 149 38.37 -61.50 -50.35
N PRO A 150 39.71 -61.67 -50.20
CA PRO A 150 40.64 -60.55 -50.33
C PRO A 150 40.72 -60.14 -51.80
N GLY A 151 39.68 -59.47 -52.28
CA GLY A 151 39.60 -58.96 -53.66
C GLY A 151 40.75 -58.00 -53.94
N GLY A 152 41.57 -58.30 -54.96
CA GLY A 152 42.69 -57.45 -55.37
C GLY A 152 44.09 -58.01 -55.15
N VAL A 153 44.25 -59.28 -54.75
CA VAL A 153 45.51 -60.01 -55.04
C VAL A 153 45.24 -61.10 -56.08
N PRO A 154 45.13 -60.76 -57.37
CA PRO A 154 45.09 -61.78 -58.43
C PRO A 154 46.34 -62.66 -58.29
N ARG A 155 46.15 -63.98 -58.37
CA ARG A 155 47.25 -64.94 -58.24
C ARG A 155 48.29 -64.60 -59.31
N PRO A 156 49.51 -64.16 -58.95
CA PRO A 156 50.34 -63.44 -59.91
C PRO A 156 50.84 -64.36 -61.00
N HIS A 157 50.30 -64.17 -62.21
CA HIS A 157 50.78 -64.74 -63.47
C HIS A 157 52.19 -64.25 -63.86
N ILE A 158 52.92 -63.64 -62.93
CA ILE A 158 54.34 -63.30 -63.04
C ILE A 158 55.16 -64.56 -63.32
N VAL A 159 54.85 -65.67 -62.65
CA VAL A 159 55.51 -66.98 -62.90
C VAL A 159 55.18 -67.47 -64.31
N ASP A 160 53.91 -67.47 -64.70
CA ASP A 160 53.45 -67.93 -66.01
C ASP A 160 53.99 -67.05 -67.16
N SER A 161 54.08 -65.74 -66.93
CA SER A 161 54.62 -64.75 -67.87
C SER A 161 56.14 -64.84 -67.99
N PHE A 162 56.84 -65.06 -66.87
CA PHE A 162 58.27 -65.34 -66.87
C PHE A 162 58.58 -66.64 -67.61
N LEU A 163 57.86 -67.73 -67.33
CA LEU A 163 57.99 -69.00 -68.05
C LEU A 163 57.70 -68.84 -69.55
N SER A 164 56.62 -68.14 -69.92
CA SER A 164 56.27 -67.88 -71.32
C SER A 164 57.38 -67.11 -72.06
N ARG A 165 57.93 -66.05 -71.43
CA ARG A 165 59.06 -65.29 -71.99
C ARG A 165 60.34 -66.14 -72.05
N PHE A 166 60.63 -66.89 -70.99
CA PHE A 166 61.80 -67.78 -70.90
C PHE A 166 61.78 -68.83 -72.02
N HIS A 167 60.66 -69.54 -72.21
CA HIS A 167 60.49 -70.48 -73.32
C HIS A 167 60.57 -69.83 -74.71
N SER A 168 60.15 -68.57 -74.87
CA SER A 168 60.35 -67.82 -76.13
C SER A 168 61.80 -67.37 -76.37
N SER A 169 62.65 -67.44 -75.34
CA SER A 169 64.05 -66.97 -75.36
C SER A 169 65.10 -68.09 -75.48
N SER A 170 64.68 -69.35 -75.39
CA SER A 170 65.53 -70.54 -75.48
C SER A 170 65.57 -71.11 -76.89
N THR A 171 66.76 -71.48 -77.38
CA THR A 171 66.91 -72.24 -78.63
C THR A 171 66.91 -73.73 -78.34
N ASP A 172 66.00 -74.47 -78.97
CA ASP A 172 65.76 -75.88 -78.68
C ASP A 172 66.83 -76.79 -79.33
N SER A 173 67.83 -77.18 -78.55
CA SER A 173 69.02 -77.93 -78.99
C SER A 173 69.12 -79.31 -78.34
N GLY A 174 68.04 -80.09 -78.40
CA GLY A 174 67.97 -81.44 -77.82
C GLY A 174 67.95 -81.43 -76.28
N PRO A 175 68.54 -82.43 -75.59
CA PRO A 175 68.37 -82.62 -74.14
C PRO A 175 69.07 -81.56 -73.26
N ALA A 176 69.67 -80.52 -73.84
CA ALA A 176 70.29 -79.41 -73.13
C ALA A 176 69.76 -78.07 -73.66
N TYR A 177 68.93 -77.40 -72.85
CA TYR A 177 68.44 -76.05 -73.12
C TYR A 177 69.61 -75.06 -73.08
N THR A 178 69.84 -74.36 -74.19
CA THR A 178 70.81 -73.26 -74.27
C THR A 178 70.07 -71.92 -74.35
N VAL A 179 70.43 -70.99 -73.46
CA VAL A 179 69.81 -69.67 -73.35
C VAL A 179 70.91 -68.62 -73.37
N SER A 180 70.74 -67.56 -74.17
CA SER A 180 71.74 -66.49 -74.23
C SER A 180 71.75 -65.68 -72.93
N LYS A 181 72.94 -65.30 -72.46
CA LYS A 181 73.10 -64.53 -71.20
C LYS A 181 72.31 -63.21 -71.23
N SER A 182 72.24 -62.56 -72.39
CA SER A 182 71.46 -61.35 -72.62
C SER A 182 69.96 -61.58 -72.45
N ALA A 183 69.38 -62.60 -73.09
CA ALA A 183 67.95 -62.86 -73.01
C ALA A 183 67.51 -63.38 -71.62
N LEU A 184 68.38 -64.14 -70.93
CA LEU A 184 68.16 -64.47 -69.51
C LEU A 184 68.11 -63.20 -68.65
N GLN A 185 69.07 -62.28 -68.86
CA GLN A 185 69.15 -61.03 -68.10
C GLN A 185 67.94 -60.11 -68.38
N GLU A 186 67.47 -60.06 -69.63
CA GLU A 186 66.23 -59.37 -70.01
C GLU A 186 65.00 -59.97 -69.31
N CYS A 187 64.82 -61.30 -69.35
CA CYS A 187 63.73 -61.98 -68.64
C CYS A 187 63.76 -61.74 -67.12
N VAL A 188 64.94 -61.66 -66.50
CA VAL A 188 65.10 -61.36 -65.06
C VAL A 188 64.83 -59.88 -64.74
N CYS A 189 65.21 -58.94 -65.61
CA CYS A 189 64.85 -57.53 -65.50
C CYS A 189 63.34 -57.30 -65.67
N GLN A 190 62.69 -58.04 -66.56
CA GLN A 190 61.23 -57.99 -66.71
C GLN A 190 60.53 -58.59 -65.49
N LEU A 191 61.03 -59.70 -64.95
CA LEU A 191 60.53 -60.32 -63.71
C LEU A 191 60.61 -59.36 -62.51
N SER A 192 61.72 -58.65 -62.32
CA SER A 192 61.83 -57.69 -61.21
C SER A 192 60.91 -56.48 -61.39
N SER A 193 60.70 -56.02 -62.63
CA SER A 193 59.71 -54.98 -62.95
C SER A 193 58.28 -55.44 -62.61
N ASP A 194 57.89 -56.65 -63.05
CA ASP A 194 56.55 -57.21 -62.80
C ASP A 194 56.29 -57.44 -61.30
N VAL A 195 57.30 -57.88 -60.52
CA VAL A 195 57.21 -58.02 -59.06
C VAL A 195 57.04 -56.66 -58.37
N LEU A 196 57.87 -55.66 -58.73
CA LEU A 196 57.76 -54.31 -58.16
C LEU A 196 56.43 -53.64 -58.52
N HIS A 197 55.89 -53.91 -59.72
CA HIS A 197 54.57 -53.43 -60.11
C HIS A 197 53.47 -54.03 -59.23
N ARG A 198 53.46 -55.37 -59.06
CA ARG A 198 52.50 -56.06 -58.19
C ARG A 198 52.58 -55.59 -56.73
N GLU A 199 53.79 -55.41 -56.18
CA GLU A 199 53.95 -54.91 -54.82
C GLU A 199 53.39 -53.49 -54.69
N LYS A 200 53.72 -52.59 -55.62
CA LYS A 200 53.15 -51.24 -55.68
C LYS A 200 51.62 -51.25 -55.75
N GLU A 201 51.03 -52.09 -56.59
CA GLU A 201 49.57 -52.25 -56.65
C GLU A 201 48.99 -52.72 -55.31
N THR A 202 49.57 -53.75 -54.68
CA THR A 202 49.09 -54.22 -53.37
C THR A 202 49.21 -53.15 -52.28
N PHE A 203 50.28 -52.35 -52.26
CA PHE A 203 50.41 -51.21 -51.35
C PHE A 203 49.35 -50.12 -51.63
N GLN A 204 49.07 -49.82 -52.90
CA GLN A 204 48.01 -48.86 -53.28
C GLN A 204 46.63 -49.36 -52.86
N ILE A 205 46.34 -50.65 -53.04
CA ILE A 205 45.10 -51.30 -52.61
C ILE A 205 44.96 -51.21 -51.08
N TYR A 206 45.95 -51.62 -50.29
CA TYR A 206 45.89 -51.50 -48.83
C TYR A 206 45.77 -50.04 -48.37
N SER A 207 46.54 -49.12 -48.97
CA SER A 207 46.47 -47.69 -48.65
C SER A 207 45.06 -47.14 -48.86
N GLY A 208 44.44 -47.41 -50.01
CA GLY A 208 43.08 -46.96 -50.31
C GLY A 208 42.01 -47.54 -49.36
N HIS A 209 42.16 -48.80 -48.93
CA HIS A 209 41.28 -49.41 -47.93
C HIS A 209 41.38 -48.72 -46.56
N TYR A 210 42.60 -48.45 -46.07
CA TYR A 210 42.78 -47.74 -44.80
C TYR A 210 42.33 -46.27 -44.88
N GLU A 211 42.59 -45.58 -46.00
CA GLU A 211 42.15 -44.21 -46.23
C GLU A 211 40.60 -44.11 -46.28
N GLY A 212 39.94 -45.08 -46.91
CA GLY A 212 38.48 -45.22 -46.92
C GLY A 212 37.90 -45.50 -45.53
N LEU A 213 38.54 -46.41 -44.76
CA LEU A 213 38.14 -46.71 -43.39
C LEU A 213 38.25 -45.48 -42.47
N VAL A 214 39.36 -44.73 -42.55
CA VAL A 214 39.56 -43.50 -41.77
C VAL A 214 38.52 -42.44 -42.14
N ARG A 215 38.21 -42.24 -43.43
CA ARG A 215 37.12 -41.33 -43.84
C ARG A 215 35.76 -41.76 -43.31
N SER A 216 35.44 -43.06 -43.35
CA SER A 216 34.19 -43.61 -42.82
C SER A 216 34.07 -43.36 -41.31
N LEU A 217 35.11 -43.68 -40.54
CA LEU A 217 35.17 -43.44 -39.09
C LEU A 217 35.05 -41.94 -38.76
N TYR A 218 35.76 -41.07 -39.48
CA TYR A 218 35.67 -39.62 -39.29
C TYR A 218 34.26 -39.08 -39.55
N CYS A 219 33.59 -39.54 -40.62
CA CYS A 219 32.21 -39.16 -40.91
C CYS A 219 31.23 -39.64 -39.83
N GLN A 220 31.42 -40.86 -39.29
CA GLN A 220 30.60 -41.37 -38.19
C GLN A 220 30.83 -40.60 -36.89
N LEU A 221 32.07 -40.24 -36.59
CA LEU A 221 32.44 -39.46 -35.39
C LEU A 221 31.85 -38.04 -35.47
N TYR A 222 31.97 -37.37 -36.62
CA TYR A 222 31.32 -36.07 -36.86
C TYR A 222 29.79 -36.12 -36.72
N GLN A 223 29.15 -37.22 -37.12
CA GLN A 223 27.72 -37.44 -36.90
C GLN A 223 27.36 -37.72 -35.43
N ARG A 224 28.26 -38.35 -34.65
CA ARG A 224 28.11 -38.52 -33.21
C ARG A 224 28.21 -37.17 -32.49
N ASP A 225 29.20 -36.34 -32.82
CA ASP A 225 29.41 -35.03 -32.20
C ASP A 225 28.20 -34.11 -32.44
N ARG A 226 27.73 -33.99 -33.69
CA ARG A 226 26.49 -33.23 -33.97
C ARG A 226 25.26 -33.77 -33.23
N GLN A 227 25.18 -35.06 -32.96
CA GLN A 227 24.10 -35.61 -32.13
C GLN A 227 24.27 -35.19 -30.66
N ILE A 228 25.49 -35.22 -30.12
CA ILE A 228 25.80 -34.76 -28.76
C ILE A 228 25.44 -33.28 -28.59
N ASP A 229 25.78 -32.43 -29.56
CA ASP A 229 25.42 -31.00 -29.53
C ASP A 229 23.90 -30.79 -29.56
N MET A 230 23.17 -31.50 -30.41
CA MET A 230 21.69 -31.45 -30.41
C MET A 230 21.06 -31.97 -29.12
N TRP A 231 21.69 -32.94 -28.43
CA TRP A 231 21.22 -33.39 -27.11
C TRP A 231 21.53 -32.39 -26.00
N ARG A 232 22.70 -31.72 -26.07
CA ARG A 232 23.08 -30.62 -25.17
C ARG A 232 22.12 -29.45 -25.29
N GLU A 233 21.87 -28.95 -26.50
CA GLU A 233 20.97 -27.82 -26.74
C GLU A 233 19.53 -28.11 -26.24
N ARG A 234 19.05 -29.34 -26.44
CA ARG A 234 17.75 -29.79 -25.89
C ARG A 234 17.74 -29.81 -24.37
N ALA A 235 18.80 -30.32 -23.72
CA ALA A 235 18.90 -30.32 -22.27
C ALA A 235 18.94 -28.89 -21.71
N GLU A 236 19.65 -27.98 -22.39
CA GLU A 236 19.72 -26.55 -22.03
C GLU A 236 18.40 -25.80 -22.32
N SER A 237 17.61 -26.21 -23.32
CA SER A 237 16.21 -25.74 -23.46
C SER A 237 15.39 -26.20 -22.27
N VAL A 238 15.28 -27.51 -22.04
CA VAL A 238 14.45 -28.08 -20.95
C VAL A 238 14.84 -27.53 -19.58
N ALA A 239 16.13 -27.25 -19.33
CA ALA A 239 16.58 -26.58 -18.11
C ALA A 239 16.07 -25.12 -17.99
N ARG A 240 16.11 -24.34 -19.08
CA ARG A 240 15.52 -22.99 -19.15
C ARG A 240 14.01 -23.03 -18.99
N ASP A 241 13.34 -23.92 -19.71
CA ASP A 241 11.89 -24.09 -19.69
C ASP A 241 11.40 -24.43 -18.26
N ASN A 242 12.03 -25.42 -17.62
CA ASN A 242 11.77 -25.78 -16.22
C ASN A 242 12.05 -24.62 -15.25
N HIS A 243 13.11 -23.83 -15.47
CA HIS A 243 13.40 -22.65 -14.64
C HIS A 243 12.33 -21.57 -14.79
N THR A 244 11.87 -21.27 -16.01
CA THR A 244 10.77 -20.31 -16.22
C THR A 244 9.46 -20.80 -15.60
N LEU A 245 9.14 -22.09 -15.69
CA LEU A 245 7.95 -22.68 -15.05
C LEU A 245 8.04 -22.58 -13.51
N ALA A 246 9.21 -22.85 -12.92
CA ALA A 246 9.44 -22.68 -11.49
C ALA A 246 9.26 -21.22 -11.03
N LEU A 247 9.74 -20.25 -11.82
CA LEU A 247 9.52 -18.82 -11.55
C LEU A 247 8.04 -18.41 -11.66
N VAL A 248 7.32 -18.90 -12.68
CA VAL A 248 5.88 -18.62 -12.86
C VAL A 248 5.05 -19.19 -11.71
N THR A 249 5.22 -20.47 -11.39
CA THR A 249 4.49 -21.12 -10.29
C THR A 249 4.81 -20.52 -8.92
N ALA A 250 6.04 -20.07 -8.67
CA ALA A 250 6.39 -19.29 -7.48
C ALA A 250 5.70 -17.91 -7.47
N GLY A 251 5.59 -17.25 -8.62
CA GLY A 251 4.82 -16.01 -8.78
C GLY A 251 3.32 -16.19 -8.50
N GLU A 252 2.71 -17.25 -9.02
CA GLU A 252 1.30 -17.60 -8.78
C GLU A 252 1.03 -17.92 -7.30
N LEU A 253 1.89 -18.73 -6.66
CA LEU A 253 1.77 -19.10 -5.25
C LEU A 253 1.95 -17.88 -4.32
N THR A 254 2.94 -17.04 -4.59
CA THR A 254 3.17 -15.81 -3.80
C THR A 254 2.05 -14.78 -4.01
N HIS A 255 1.49 -14.68 -5.22
CA HIS A 255 0.31 -13.85 -5.47
C HIS A 255 -0.93 -14.36 -4.72
N SER A 256 -1.24 -15.66 -4.80
CA SER A 256 -2.35 -16.28 -4.03
C SER A 256 -2.18 -16.05 -2.52
N SER A 257 -0.97 -16.23 -2.01
CA SER A 257 -0.65 -16.00 -0.59
C SER A 257 -0.82 -14.52 -0.20
N LEU A 258 -0.48 -13.59 -1.08
CA LEU A 258 -0.67 -12.15 -0.87
C LEU A 258 -2.16 -11.75 -0.89
N LEU A 259 -2.98 -12.39 -1.73
CA LEU A 259 -4.44 -12.22 -1.73
C LEU A 259 -5.06 -12.76 -0.43
N GLU A 260 -4.68 -13.97 0.01
CA GLU A 260 -5.14 -14.55 1.28
C GLU A 260 -4.73 -13.68 2.48
N LEU A 261 -3.47 -13.22 2.55
CA LEU A 261 -3.01 -12.25 3.55
C LEU A 261 -3.78 -10.92 3.49
N THR A 262 -4.20 -10.47 2.31
CA THR A 262 -4.98 -9.24 2.15
C THR A 262 -6.41 -9.42 2.65
N ALA A 263 -7.06 -10.55 2.33
CA ALA A 263 -8.39 -10.90 2.86
C ALA A 263 -8.36 -11.02 4.40
N LEU A 264 -7.36 -11.69 4.96
CA LEU A 264 -7.17 -11.79 6.42
C LEU A 264 -6.94 -10.41 7.06
N ARG A 265 -6.15 -9.53 6.43
CA ARG A 265 -5.95 -8.13 6.88
C ARG A 265 -7.22 -7.28 6.78
N VAL A 266 -8.14 -7.57 5.87
CA VAL A 266 -9.47 -6.93 5.84
C VAL A 266 -10.33 -7.46 6.99
N ARG A 267 -10.38 -8.78 7.18
CA ARG A 267 -11.18 -9.41 8.24
C ARG A 267 -10.73 -9.01 9.65
N ILE A 268 -9.42 -8.86 9.88
CA ILE A 268 -8.89 -8.34 11.15
C ILE A 268 -9.43 -6.93 11.42
N ARG A 269 -9.37 -6.01 10.44
CA ARG A 269 -9.90 -4.64 10.60
C ARG A 269 -11.41 -4.60 10.78
N GLU A 270 -12.14 -5.53 10.14
CA GLU A 270 -13.58 -5.66 10.34
C GLU A 270 -13.91 -6.05 11.80
N LEU A 271 -13.15 -6.99 12.38
CA LEU A 271 -13.29 -7.40 13.78
C LEU A 271 -12.82 -6.30 14.75
N GLU A 272 -11.73 -5.59 14.45
CA GLU A 272 -11.28 -4.41 15.22
C GLU A 272 -12.36 -3.31 15.24
N ASN A 273 -12.97 -3.01 14.09
CA ASN A 273 -14.08 -2.07 13.98
C ASN A 273 -15.31 -2.55 14.77
N GLN A 274 -15.69 -3.84 14.66
CA GLN A 274 -16.80 -4.41 15.42
C GLN A 274 -16.57 -4.26 16.93
N LEU A 275 -15.39 -4.64 17.43
CA LEU A 275 -15.00 -4.48 18.83
C LEU A 275 -15.04 -3.00 19.26
N GLN A 276 -14.51 -2.08 18.44
CA GLN A 276 -14.56 -0.64 18.72
C GLN A 276 -16.00 -0.10 18.77
N THR A 277 -16.92 -0.59 17.91
CA THR A 277 -18.34 -0.20 17.98
C THR A 277 -19.01 -0.73 19.25
N GLN A 278 -18.76 -1.99 19.64
CA GLN A 278 -19.27 -2.60 20.87
C GLN A 278 -18.75 -1.86 22.11
N GLU A 279 -17.45 -1.55 22.17
CA GLU A 279 -16.89 -0.69 23.21
C GLU A 279 -17.56 0.69 23.25
N SER A 280 -17.82 1.30 22.09
CA SER A 280 -18.50 2.61 22.04
C SER A 280 -19.94 2.54 22.59
N GLN A 281 -20.63 1.41 22.39
CA GLN A 281 -21.98 1.14 22.88
C GLN A 281 -21.97 0.88 24.40
N LEU A 282 -21.09 0.01 24.89
CA LEU A 282 -20.90 -0.23 26.33
C LEU A 282 -20.54 1.06 27.06
N ARG A 283 -19.58 1.84 26.54
CA ARG A 283 -19.21 3.16 27.06
C ARG A 283 -20.35 4.18 26.95
N LYS A 284 -21.40 3.99 26.14
CA LYS A 284 -22.61 4.83 26.10
C LYS A 284 -23.63 4.37 27.15
N ALA A 285 -23.95 3.07 27.19
CA ALA A 285 -24.86 2.47 28.16
C ALA A 285 -24.43 2.76 29.60
N ILE A 286 -23.17 2.49 29.94
CA ILE A 286 -22.59 2.80 31.26
C ILE A 286 -22.77 4.30 31.61
N ARG A 287 -22.51 5.21 30.66
CA ARG A 287 -22.71 6.66 30.91
C ARG A 287 -24.19 7.03 31.09
N GLN A 288 -25.12 6.36 30.42
CA GLN A 288 -26.55 6.56 30.61
C GLN A 288 -27.03 6.04 31.97
N GLU A 289 -26.59 4.85 32.38
CA GLU A 289 -26.89 4.24 33.68
C GLU A 289 -26.34 5.08 34.84
N TYR A 290 -25.06 5.46 34.80
CA TYR A 290 -24.46 6.35 35.81
C TYR A 290 -25.11 7.75 35.80
N SER A 291 -25.51 8.29 34.65
CA SER A 291 -26.25 9.56 34.59
C SER A 291 -27.66 9.46 35.16
N SER A 292 -28.34 8.32 34.98
CA SER A 292 -29.65 8.04 35.59
C SER A 292 -29.53 7.90 37.10
N LEU A 293 -28.58 7.08 37.56
CA LEU A 293 -28.31 6.86 38.99
C LEU A 293 -27.94 8.15 39.71
N THR A 294 -27.04 8.97 39.15
CA THR A 294 -26.67 10.27 39.74
C THR A 294 -27.84 11.26 39.74
N HIS A 295 -28.64 11.33 38.66
CA HIS A 295 -29.84 12.16 38.64
C HIS A 295 -30.86 11.75 39.72
N ASN A 296 -31.10 10.44 39.88
CA ASN A 296 -32.00 9.90 40.90
C ASN A 296 -31.50 10.18 42.32
N LEU A 297 -30.18 10.06 42.56
CA LEU A 297 -29.54 10.42 43.84
C LEU A 297 -29.69 11.92 44.13
N LEU A 298 -29.37 12.81 43.19
CA LEU A 298 -29.54 14.25 43.37
C LEU A 298 -31.01 14.64 43.60
N SER A 299 -31.94 14.01 42.88
CA SER A 299 -33.39 14.20 43.05
C SER A 299 -33.86 13.78 44.45
N SER A 300 -33.41 12.61 44.93
CA SER A 300 -33.70 12.13 46.29
C SER A 300 -33.12 13.06 47.36
N CYS A 301 -31.86 13.47 47.23
CA CYS A 301 -31.23 14.44 48.14
C CYS A 301 -31.97 15.79 48.13
N ALA A 302 -32.43 16.27 46.97
CA ALA A 302 -33.23 17.50 46.88
C ALA A 302 -34.60 17.34 47.56
N ALA A 303 -35.29 16.21 47.39
CA ALA A 303 -36.56 15.92 48.05
C ALA A 303 -36.43 15.80 49.58
N ILE A 304 -35.36 15.19 50.09
CA ILE A 304 -35.04 15.15 51.52
C ILE A 304 -34.73 16.56 52.04
N THR A 305 -33.97 17.36 51.30
CA THR A 305 -33.64 18.75 51.65
C THR A 305 -34.89 19.63 51.70
N ALA A 306 -35.83 19.47 50.76
CA ALA A 306 -37.12 20.15 50.77
C ALA A 306 -37.93 19.80 52.03
N ARG A 307 -38.12 18.50 52.31
CA ARG A 307 -38.82 18.03 53.53
C ARG A 307 -38.19 18.56 54.83
N TYR A 308 -36.86 18.68 54.88
CA TYR A 308 -36.17 19.28 56.01
C TYR A 308 -36.46 20.79 56.13
N HIS A 309 -36.48 21.53 55.02
CA HIS A 309 -36.87 22.94 55.02
C HIS A 309 -38.33 23.15 55.41
N ASP A 310 -39.25 22.27 54.98
CA ASP A 310 -40.66 22.29 55.36
C ASP A 310 -40.84 22.04 56.86
N TYR A 311 -40.24 20.96 57.39
CA TYR A 311 -40.25 20.64 58.83
C TYR A 311 -39.67 21.78 59.67
N ARG A 312 -38.50 22.32 59.26
CA ARG A 312 -37.86 23.46 59.93
C ARG A 312 -38.77 24.69 59.93
N SER A 313 -39.50 24.93 58.84
CA SER A 313 -40.42 26.08 58.73
C SER A 313 -41.68 25.89 59.56
N SER A 314 -42.22 24.67 59.66
CA SER A 314 -43.30 24.33 60.60
C SER A 314 -42.85 24.59 62.03
N LEU A 315 -41.68 24.06 62.44
CA LEU A 315 -41.14 24.23 63.79
C LEU A 315 -40.89 25.72 64.13
N PHE A 316 -40.38 26.53 63.19
CA PHE A 316 -40.30 27.98 63.40
C PHE A 316 -41.67 28.64 63.54
N SER A 317 -42.68 28.20 62.77
CA SER A 317 -44.05 28.70 62.89
C SER A 317 -44.68 28.33 64.23
N ASP A 318 -44.48 27.10 64.71
CA ASP A 318 -44.97 26.64 66.01
C ASP A 318 -44.28 27.36 67.18
N VAL A 319 -42.95 27.58 67.12
CA VAL A 319 -42.24 28.37 68.13
C VAL A 319 -42.74 29.83 68.14
N LEU A 320 -42.91 30.45 66.97
CA LEU A 320 -43.45 31.82 66.87
C LEU A 320 -44.91 31.91 67.35
N ARG A 321 -45.71 30.86 67.11
CA ARG A 321 -47.08 30.72 67.62
C ARG A 321 -47.07 30.63 69.15
N CYS A 322 -46.35 29.67 69.74
CA CYS A 322 -46.24 29.52 71.20
C CYS A 322 -45.70 30.79 71.89
N VAL A 323 -44.69 31.46 71.31
CA VAL A 323 -44.16 32.74 71.82
C VAL A 323 -45.19 33.88 71.71
N SER A 324 -46.13 33.81 70.78
CA SER A 324 -47.21 34.79 70.64
C SER A 324 -48.41 34.46 71.55
N GLU A 325 -48.72 33.18 71.76
CA GLU A 325 -49.70 32.69 72.74
C GLU A 325 -49.26 33.07 74.17
N VAL A 326 -47.99 32.85 74.53
CA VAL A 326 -47.45 33.23 75.85
C VAL A 326 -47.42 34.75 76.03
N ARG A 327 -47.05 35.53 75.00
CA ARG A 327 -47.14 37.01 75.07
C ARG A 327 -48.58 37.51 75.16
N GLY A 328 -49.52 36.87 74.46
CA GLY A 328 -50.96 37.14 74.57
C GLY A 328 -51.47 36.86 75.98
N GLY A 329 -51.23 35.67 76.52
CA GLY A 329 -51.61 35.29 77.89
C GLY A 329 -50.99 36.18 78.97
N MET A 330 -49.74 36.64 78.79
CA MET A 330 -49.13 37.66 79.65
C MET A 330 -49.80 39.03 79.52
N ALA A 331 -50.11 39.49 78.30
CA ALA A 331 -50.79 40.76 78.06
C ALA A 331 -52.22 40.76 78.65
N GLU A 332 -52.96 39.67 78.47
CA GLU A 332 -54.25 39.45 79.14
C GLU A 332 -54.10 39.35 80.67
N GLY A 333 -53.06 38.70 81.17
CA GLY A 333 -52.76 38.63 82.60
C GLY A 333 -52.53 40.02 83.19
N VAL A 334 -51.79 40.88 82.49
CA VAL A 334 -51.58 42.30 82.83
C VAL A 334 -52.87 43.11 82.68
N ALA A 335 -53.76 42.78 81.73
CA ALA A 335 -55.08 43.41 81.60
C ALA A 335 -55.98 43.06 82.80
N ARG A 336 -56.12 41.77 83.13
CA ARG A 336 -56.87 41.27 84.30
C ARG A 336 -56.30 41.81 85.63
N ALA A 337 -54.98 41.99 85.71
CA ALA A 337 -54.33 42.66 86.84
C ALA A 337 -54.70 44.16 86.92
N LYS A 338 -54.82 44.87 85.79
CA LYS A 338 -55.26 46.28 85.73
C LYS A 338 -56.76 46.45 86.02
N GLU A 339 -57.60 45.50 85.63
CA GLU A 339 -59.04 45.50 85.96
C GLU A 339 -59.28 45.28 87.46
N THR A 340 -58.45 44.45 88.11
CA THR A 340 -58.52 44.21 89.56
C THR A 340 -57.81 45.28 90.40
N HIS A 341 -56.82 45.99 89.84
CA HIS A 341 -56.01 46.99 90.54
C HIS A 341 -55.91 48.30 89.72
N GLY A 342 -56.87 49.20 89.94
CA GLY A 342 -56.91 50.51 89.29
C GLY A 342 -55.77 51.45 89.74
N GLY A 343 -54.66 51.47 89.00
CA GLY A 343 -53.47 52.28 89.28
C GLY A 343 -52.87 52.96 88.04
N PRO A 344 -52.85 54.31 87.95
CA PRO A 344 -52.46 55.03 86.73
C PRO A 344 -50.93 55.29 86.64
N ALA A 345 -50.12 54.23 86.57
CA ALA A 345 -48.64 54.37 86.59
C ALA A 345 -47.86 53.54 85.54
N HIS A 346 -48.52 52.79 84.63
CA HIS A 346 -47.80 51.97 83.64
C HIS A 346 -48.57 51.81 82.30
N LEU A 347 -49.01 52.94 81.73
CA LEU A 347 -49.65 52.98 80.41
C LEU A 347 -48.61 53.11 79.27
N GLY A 348 -47.79 54.16 79.30
CA GLY A 348 -46.83 54.46 78.24
C GLY A 348 -45.80 53.35 77.99
N VAL A 349 -45.24 52.76 79.04
CA VAL A 349 -44.23 51.70 78.91
C VAL A 349 -44.84 50.40 78.36
N THR A 350 -45.97 49.91 78.89
CA THR A 350 -46.60 48.69 78.33
C THR A 350 -47.06 48.86 76.88
N VAL A 351 -47.62 50.02 76.53
CA VAL A 351 -48.06 50.27 75.15
C VAL A 351 -46.86 50.36 74.19
N THR A 352 -45.77 51.03 74.58
CA THR A 352 -44.56 51.09 73.74
C THR A 352 -43.83 49.75 73.65
N THR A 353 -43.79 48.92 74.71
CA THR A 353 -43.24 47.56 74.61
C THR A 353 -44.07 46.66 73.72
N ASN A 354 -45.40 46.80 73.72
CA ASN A 354 -46.28 45.98 72.88
C ASN A 354 -46.15 46.39 71.41
N LEU A 355 -46.24 47.69 71.09
CA LEU A 355 -46.05 48.21 69.73
C LEU A 355 -44.68 47.82 69.15
N ARG A 356 -43.60 48.00 69.93
CA ARG A 356 -42.26 47.58 69.53
C ARG A 356 -42.17 46.05 69.33
N GLY A 357 -42.84 45.26 70.17
CA GLY A 357 -42.91 43.80 70.01
C GLY A 357 -43.66 43.36 68.75
N GLU A 358 -44.68 44.10 68.32
CA GLU A 358 -45.35 43.89 67.02
C GLU A 358 -44.47 44.29 65.84
N GLU A 359 -43.75 45.41 65.93
CA GLU A 359 -42.79 45.86 64.91
C GLU A 359 -41.65 44.83 64.74
N GLU A 360 -41.06 44.36 65.84
CA GLU A 360 -40.06 43.30 65.83
C GLU A 360 -40.61 41.99 65.21
N CYS A 361 -41.88 41.64 65.46
CA CYS A 361 -42.51 40.48 64.81
C CYS A 361 -42.82 40.70 63.31
N LYS A 362 -43.20 41.92 62.88
CA LYS A 362 -43.35 42.26 61.45
C LYS A 362 -42.01 42.13 60.73
N VAL A 363 -40.94 42.70 61.28
CA VAL A 363 -39.57 42.61 60.76
C VAL A 363 -39.04 41.17 60.77
N GLN A 364 -39.38 40.35 61.75
CA GLN A 364 -39.05 38.91 61.75
C GLN A 364 -39.81 38.14 60.66
N SER A 365 -41.10 38.42 60.46
CA SER A 365 -41.91 37.84 59.37
C SER A 365 -41.36 38.20 57.99
N GLU A 366 -40.94 39.46 57.80
CA GLU A 366 -40.32 39.95 56.57
C GLU A 366 -38.94 39.32 56.34
N ASN A 367 -38.09 39.23 57.36
CA ASN A 367 -36.83 38.50 57.26
C ASN A 367 -37.02 37.01 56.93
N ALA A 368 -38.07 36.36 57.45
CA ALA A 368 -38.42 34.98 57.10
C ALA A 368 -38.85 34.86 55.62
N LYS A 369 -39.65 35.80 55.11
CA LYS A 369 -40.04 35.86 53.68
C LYS A 369 -38.82 36.11 52.78
N LEU A 370 -37.97 37.08 53.12
CA LEU A 370 -36.75 37.41 52.39
C LEU A 370 -35.76 36.23 52.34
N ASN A 371 -35.53 35.54 53.46
CA ASN A 371 -34.68 34.34 53.48
C ASN A 371 -35.24 33.21 52.59
N ASN A 372 -36.55 33.01 52.57
CA ASN A 372 -37.19 32.03 51.67
C ASN A 372 -37.02 32.42 50.19
N LEU A 373 -37.14 33.69 49.83
CA LEU A 373 -36.84 34.18 48.48
C LEU A 373 -35.37 33.98 48.12
N LEU A 374 -34.44 34.26 49.04
CA LEU A 374 -33.00 34.08 48.85
C LEU A 374 -32.62 32.60 48.61
N LEU A 375 -33.24 31.67 49.36
CA LEU A 375 -33.07 30.24 49.16
C LEU A 375 -33.65 29.77 47.81
N LYS A 376 -34.85 30.22 47.43
CA LYS A 376 -35.45 29.95 46.12
C LYS A 376 -34.57 30.48 44.98
N GLN A 377 -34.02 31.68 45.10
CA GLN A 377 -33.13 32.28 44.10
C GLN A 377 -31.80 31.53 43.98
N ARG A 378 -31.22 31.06 45.11
CA ARG A 378 -30.03 30.17 45.09
C ARG A 378 -30.33 28.85 44.37
N GLY A 379 -31.44 28.19 44.69
CA GLY A 379 -31.87 26.95 44.03
C GLY A 379 -32.10 27.14 42.52
N MET A 380 -32.82 28.20 42.13
CA MET A 380 -33.06 28.55 40.72
C MET A 380 -31.75 28.83 39.97
N ASN A 381 -30.78 29.50 40.60
CA ASN A 381 -29.47 29.76 39.98
C ASN A 381 -28.65 28.47 39.77
N ILE A 382 -28.73 27.49 40.68
CA ILE A 382 -28.10 26.17 40.52
C ILE A 382 -28.74 25.41 39.36
N LEU A 383 -30.08 25.37 39.31
CA LEU A 383 -30.83 24.72 38.23
C LEU A 383 -30.54 25.38 36.86
N ARG A 384 -30.50 26.71 36.80
CA ARG A 384 -30.14 27.46 35.59
C ARG A 384 -28.73 27.09 35.11
N ARG A 385 -27.73 27.14 36.01
CA ARG A 385 -26.34 26.78 35.67
C ARG A 385 -26.24 25.35 35.13
N SER A 386 -26.88 24.38 35.80
CA SER A 386 -26.88 22.99 35.37
C SER A 386 -27.58 22.79 34.02
N ALA A 387 -28.66 23.53 33.74
CA ALA A 387 -29.33 23.52 32.45
C ALA A 387 -28.46 24.09 31.31
N GLU A 388 -27.73 25.19 31.57
CA GLU A 388 -26.76 25.75 30.61
C GLU A 388 -25.56 24.82 30.38
N GLU A 389 -25.01 24.22 31.44
CA GLU A 389 -23.93 23.22 31.34
C GLU A 389 -24.39 22.01 30.50
N GLY A 390 -25.60 21.50 30.75
CA GLY A 390 -26.22 20.47 29.93
C GLY A 390 -26.45 20.88 28.47
N ALA A 391 -26.75 22.16 28.21
CA ALA A 391 -26.85 22.69 26.84
C ALA A 391 -25.47 22.69 26.14
N ARG A 392 -24.45 23.25 26.80
CA ARG A 392 -23.04 23.27 26.30
C ARG A 392 -22.52 21.85 26.03
N VAL A 393 -22.86 20.86 26.87
CA VAL A 393 -22.50 19.45 26.64
C VAL A 393 -23.20 18.86 25.42
N ARG A 394 -24.50 19.14 25.21
CA ARG A 394 -25.21 18.71 24.00
C ARG A 394 -24.64 19.36 22.74
N GLU A 395 -24.29 20.65 22.80
CA GLU A 395 -23.67 21.44 21.73
C GLU A 395 -22.33 20.85 21.28
N VAL A 396 -21.42 20.59 22.23
CA VAL A 396 -20.14 19.92 21.97
C VAL A 396 -20.34 18.49 21.48
N GLY A 397 -21.47 17.86 21.80
CA GLY A 397 -21.91 16.59 21.21
C GLY A 397 -22.27 16.69 19.73
N ARG A 398 -23.07 17.69 19.32
CA ARG A 398 -23.46 17.94 17.92
C ARG A 398 -22.24 18.24 17.05
N TRP A 399 -21.45 19.25 17.45
CA TRP A 399 -20.23 19.66 16.76
C TRP A 399 -19.21 18.52 16.61
N ARG A 400 -19.18 17.56 17.55
CA ARG A 400 -18.36 16.34 17.42
C ARG A 400 -18.92 15.38 16.38
N GLY A 401 -20.22 15.13 16.39
CA GLY A 401 -20.88 14.27 15.40
C GLY A 401 -20.68 14.79 13.98
N GLU A 402 -20.93 16.08 13.76
CA GLU A 402 -20.71 16.78 12.49
C GLU A 402 -19.25 16.70 12.02
N TRP A 403 -18.27 16.83 12.93
CA TRP A 403 -16.85 16.65 12.59
C TRP A 403 -16.50 15.19 12.26
N GLU A 404 -17.07 14.21 12.97
CA GLU A 404 -16.90 12.78 12.68
C GLU A 404 -17.58 12.38 11.36
N GLU A 405 -18.64 13.08 10.96
CA GLU A 405 -19.37 12.94 9.69
C GLU A 405 -18.59 13.52 8.49
N VAL A 406 -18.23 14.80 8.52
CA VAL A 406 -17.43 15.45 7.47
C VAL A 406 -16.09 14.75 7.27
N LYS A 407 -15.49 14.21 8.34
CA LYS A 407 -14.28 13.37 8.26
C LYS A 407 -14.54 12.03 7.55
N ARG A 408 -15.73 11.45 7.67
CA ARG A 408 -16.13 10.21 6.98
C ARG A 408 -16.31 10.48 5.49
N GLU A 409 -17.09 11.50 5.14
CA GLU A 409 -17.33 11.94 3.76
C GLU A 409 -16.01 12.25 3.03
N GLY A 410 -15.08 12.98 3.67
CA GLY A 410 -13.77 13.29 3.11
C GLY A 410 -12.87 12.06 2.89
N LEU A 411 -13.08 10.97 3.63
CA LEU A 411 -12.40 9.69 3.39
C LEU A 411 -13.07 8.89 2.26
N GLU A 412 -14.40 8.91 2.17
CA GLU A 412 -15.17 8.29 1.10
C GLU A 412 -14.86 8.93 -0.27
N GLN A 413 -14.92 10.27 -0.35
CA GLN A 413 -14.49 11.03 -1.53
C GLN A 413 -13.05 10.70 -1.95
N LYS A 414 -12.13 10.57 -0.98
CA LYS A 414 -10.75 10.16 -1.26
C LYS A 414 -10.67 8.75 -1.83
N MET A 415 -11.45 7.79 -1.32
CA MET A 415 -11.45 6.43 -1.88
C MET A 415 -11.97 6.40 -3.32
N VAL A 416 -13.03 7.17 -3.63
CA VAL A 416 -13.55 7.30 -5.00
C VAL A 416 -12.48 7.88 -5.93
N ALA A 417 -11.87 9.00 -5.56
CA ALA A 417 -10.79 9.61 -6.34
C ALA A 417 -9.58 8.68 -6.54
N GLU A 418 -9.23 7.85 -5.55
CA GLU A 418 -8.19 6.84 -5.72
C GLU A 418 -8.60 5.71 -6.69
N VAL A 419 -9.89 5.32 -6.75
CA VAL A 419 -10.39 4.33 -7.72
C VAL A 419 -10.40 4.91 -9.14
N GLU A 420 -10.84 6.15 -9.31
CA GLU A 420 -10.77 6.87 -10.58
C GLU A 420 -9.33 7.00 -11.07
N MET A 421 -8.40 7.38 -10.19
CA MET A 421 -6.97 7.45 -10.51
C MET A 421 -6.36 6.09 -10.89
N ARG A 422 -6.88 4.96 -10.37
CA ARG A 422 -6.50 3.61 -10.83
C ARG A 422 -7.05 3.31 -12.23
N SER A 423 -8.30 3.66 -12.50
CA SER A 423 -8.94 3.51 -13.82
C SER A 423 -8.22 4.32 -14.89
N LEU A 424 -7.94 5.60 -14.64
CA LEU A 424 -7.21 6.48 -15.57
C LEU A 424 -5.80 5.97 -15.85
N ARG A 425 -5.07 5.46 -14.84
CA ARG A 425 -3.76 4.81 -15.05
C ARG A 425 -3.86 3.55 -15.91
N ALA A 426 -4.89 2.72 -15.72
CA ALA A 426 -5.11 1.54 -16.56
C ALA A 426 -5.40 1.91 -18.02
N GLN A 427 -6.15 3.00 -18.26
CA GLN A 427 -6.41 3.53 -19.60
C GLN A 427 -5.14 4.12 -20.24
N VAL A 428 -4.33 4.89 -19.50
CA VAL A 428 -3.03 5.39 -20.00
C VAL A 428 -2.10 4.23 -20.37
N ASN A 429 -2.01 3.19 -19.53
CA ASN A 429 -1.17 2.03 -19.81
C ASN A 429 -1.62 1.25 -21.07
N SER A 430 -2.94 1.12 -21.31
CA SER A 430 -3.44 0.42 -22.50
C SER A 430 -3.25 1.24 -23.78
N LEU A 431 -3.38 2.58 -23.70
CA LEU A 431 -3.04 3.49 -24.79
C LEU A 431 -1.54 3.48 -25.11
N GLN A 432 -0.67 3.48 -24.09
CA GLN A 432 0.78 3.35 -24.27
C GLN A 432 1.17 2.02 -24.93
N LYS A 433 0.53 0.90 -24.54
CA LYS A 433 0.76 -0.40 -25.19
C LYS A 433 0.36 -0.35 -26.67
N ARG A 434 -0.81 0.20 -26.99
CA ARG A 434 -1.27 0.35 -28.38
C ARG A 434 -0.40 1.28 -29.21
N LEU A 435 0.13 2.35 -28.62
CA LEU A 435 1.09 3.23 -29.30
C LEU A 435 2.35 2.45 -29.68
N GLY A 436 2.95 1.73 -28.73
CA GLY A 436 4.13 0.90 -28.98
C GLY A 436 3.90 -0.33 -29.87
N GLU A 437 2.64 -0.70 -30.14
CA GLU A 437 2.26 -1.67 -31.18
C GLU A 437 2.26 -0.98 -32.55
N VAL A 438 1.59 0.17 -32.69
CA VAL A 438 1.56 0.97 -33.93
C VAL A 438 2.95 1.49 -34.35
N GLU A 439 3.83 1.82 -33.41
CA GLU A 439 5.20 2.23 -33.70
C GLU A 439 6.03 1.11 -34.34
N LYS A 440 5.81 -0.14 -33.92
CA LYS A 440 6.44 -1.32 -34.52
C LYS A 440 5.85 -1.63 -35.90
N GLU A 441 4.54 -1.50 -36.07
CA GLU A 441 3.89 -1.62 -37.39
C GLU A 441 4.45 -0.59 -38.38
N ARG A 442 4.65 0.66 -37.93
CA ARG A 442 5.31 1.73 -38.70
C ARG A 442 6.75 1.36 -39.07
N GLU A 443 7.54 0.83 -38.14
CA GLU A 443 8.93 0.44 -38.38
C GLU A 443 9.04 -0.72 -39.39
N LEU A 444 8.20 -1.75 -39.24
CA LEU A 444 8.10 -2.84 -40.21
C LEU A 444 7.67 -2.34 -41.60
N ALA A 445 6.72 -1.41 -41.69
CA ALA A 445 6.30 -0.81 -42.95
C ALA A 445 7.42 0.04 -43.61
N VAL A 446 8.26 0.73 -42.82
CA VAL A 446 9.45 1.44 -43.33
C VAL A 446 10.48 0.46 -43.90
N ILE A 447 10.77 -0.64 -43.19
CA ILE A 447 11.68 -1.70 -43.65
C ILE A 447 11.15 -2.34 -44.93
N GLU A 448 9.85 -2.66 -45.01
CA GLU A 448 9.23 -3.14 -46.25
C GLU A 448 9.38 -2.16 -47.41
N LEU A 449 9.26 -0.86 -47.17
CA LEU A 449 9.42 0.17 -48.21
C LEU A 449 10.88 0.36 -48.63
N GLN A 450 11.85 0.15 -47.74
CA GLN A 450 13.27 0.09 -48.08
C GLN A 450 13.56 -1.13 -48.95
N ASN A 451 13.16 -2.33 -48.52
CA ASN A 451 13.32 -3.57 -49.28
C ASN A 451 12.66 -3.49 -50.67
N LYS A 452 11.46 -2.91 -50.78
CA LYS A 452 10.79 -2.68 -52.08
C LYS A 452 11.54 -1.68 -52.98
N LYS A 453 12.20 -0.67 -52.41
CA LYS A 453 13.09 0.25 -53.16
C LYS A 453 14.34 -0.46 -53.65
N GLU A 454 15.03 -1.22 -52.81
CA GLU A 454 16.21 -2.00 -53.20
C GLU A 454 15.89 -3.03 -54.29
N VAL A 455 14.80 -3.78 -54.14
CA VAL A 455 14.29 -4.69 -55.18
C VAL A 455 13.96 -3.91 -56.46
N SER A 456 13.42 -2.70 -56.39
CA SER A 456 13.17 -1.88 -57.59
C SER A 456 14.45 -1.43 -58.29
N SER A 457 15.50 -1.09 -57.53
CA SER A 457 16.82 -0.68 -58.02
C SER A 457 17.57 -1.85 -58.68
N ASN A 458 17.57 -3.01 -58.04
CA ASN A 458 18.12 -4.25 -58.62
C ASN A 458 17.31 -4.68 -59.86
N SER A 459 16.00 -4.46 -59.84
CA SER A 459 15.10 -4.75 -60.97
C SER A 459 15.18 -3.70 -62.10
N THR A 460 15.93 -2.59 -61.97
CA THR A 460 16.28 -1.74 -63.12
C THR A 460 17.48 -2.25 -63.92
N ALA A 461 18.27 -3.20 -63.39
CA ALA A 461 19.35 -3.85 -64.12
C ALA A 461 18.89 -5.00 -65.04
N VAL A 462 17.64 -5.46 -64.92
CA VAL A 462 17.12 -6.67 -65.61
C VAL A 462 15.73 -6.41 -66.20
N LYS A 463 15.60 -5.45 -67.12
CA LYS A 463 14.33 -5.11 -67.80
C LYS A 463 14.43 -4.91 -69.32
N SER A 464 14.83 -5.98 -69.99
CA SER A 464 14.30 -6.38 -71.30
C SER A 464 14.08 -7.89 -71.21
N THR A 465 12.89 -8.40 -70.91
CA THR A 465 11.63 -8.22 -71.66
C THR A 465 10.36 -8.04 -70.78
N ASP A 466 9.17 -8.18 -71.40
CA ASP A 466 7.84 -8.49 -70.82
C ASP A 466 6.80 -7.36 -70.65
N ASN A 467 6.45 -6.71 -71.76
CA ASN A 467 5.41 -5.67 -71.85
C ASN A 467 3.94 -6.11 -71.53
N LYS A 468 3.68 -7.37 -71.15
CA LYS A 468 2.31 -7.91 -70.96
C LYS A 468 1.80 -7.81 -69.52
N THR A 469 2.67 -7.89 -68.52
CA THR A 469 2.30 -7.79 -67.09
C THR A 469 2.12 -6.33 -66.63
N GLN A 470 2.92 -5.42 -67.20
CA GLN A 470 2.97 -4.01 -66.82
C GLN A 470 1.64 -3.26 -67.00
N LEU A 471 0.84 -3.61 -68.02
CA LEU A 471 -0.46 -2.99 -68.30
C LEU A 471 -1.52 -3.34 -67.23
N GLN A 472 -1.59 -4.60 -66.80
CA GLN A 472 -2.52 -5.01 -65.73
C GLN A 472 -2.11 -4.44 -64.36
N PHE A 473 -0.80 -4.37 -64.09
CA PHE A 473 -0.30 -3.71 -62.88
C PHE A 473 -0.63 -2.22 -62.89
N SER A 474 -0.47 -1.52 -64.03
CA SER A 474 -0.82 -0.10 -64.19
C SER A 474 -2.28 0.19 -63.84
N GLN A 475 -3.23 -0.62 -64.31
CA GLN A 475 -4.65 -0.46 -63.97
C GLN A 475 -4.92 -0.66 -62.47
N LYS A 476 -4.36 -1.71 -61.85
CA LYS A 476 -4.53 -1.95 -60.40
C LYS A 476 -3.88 -0.85 -59.56
N SER A 477 -2.69 -0.37 -59.92
CA SER A 477 -2.06 0.79 -59.26
C SER A 477 -2.88 2.08 -59.40
N ARG A 478 -3.53 2.33 -60.54
CA ARG A 478 -4.41 3.50 -60.71
C ARG A 478 -5.65 3.41 -59.81
N ALA A 479 -6.27 2.24 -59.68
CA ALA A 479 -7.38 2.02 -58.75
C ALA A 479 -6.95 2.24 -57.28
N VAL A 480 -5.85 1.62 -56.85
CA VAL A 480 -5.31 1.77 -55.47
C VAL A 480 -4.92 3.22 -55.17
N THR A 481 -4.24 3.92 -56.09
CA THR A 481 -3.86 5.33 -55.89
C THR A 481 -5.05 6.28 -55.89
N SER A 482 -6.14 5.99 -56.61
CA SER A 482 -7.38 6.78 -56.51
C SER A 482 -8.05 6.61 -55.14
N LYS A 483 -8.17 5.38 -54.64
CA LYS A 483 -8.74 5.11 -53.30
C LYS A 483 -7.86 5.65 -52.17
N MET A 484 -6.53 5.61 -52.33
CA MET A 484 -5.59 6.21 -51.40
C MET A 484 -5.73 7.74 -51.33
N LYS A 485 -5.92 8.44 -52.46
CA LYS A 485 -6.19 9.89 -52.48
C LYS A 485 -7.51 10.24 -51.80
N GLU A 486 -8.55 9.44 -51.98
CA GLU A 486 -9.85 9.61 -51.30
C GLU A 486 -9.69 9.50 -49.77
N LEU A 487 -8.94 8.50 -49.29
CA LEU A 487 -8.66 8.32 -47.86
C LEU A 487 -7.79 9.45 -47.28
N VAL A 488 -6.79 9.93 -48.01
CA VAL A 488 -5.98 11.10 -47.60
C VAL A 488 -6.86 12.35 -47.47
N GLY A 489 -7.74 12.62 -48.43
CA GLY A 489 -8.68 13.74 -48.33
C GLY A 489 -9.64 13.65 -47.14
N GLN A 490 -10.06 12.44 -46.76
CA GLN A 490 -10.87 12.22 -45.54
C GLN A 490 -10.06 12.40 -44.25
N LEU A 491 -8.76 12.12 -44.25
CA LEU A 491 -7.87 12.38 -43.13
C LEU A 491 -7.61 13.89 -42.98
N GLU A 492 -7.29 14.60 -44.06
CA GLU A 492 -7.12 16.07 -44.06
C GLU A 492 -8.38 16.81 -43.56
N GLN A 493 -9.57 16.32 -43.90
CA GLN A 493 -10.84 16.87 -43.40
C GLN A 493 -11.02 16.63 -41.89
N LYS A 494 -10.62 15.46 -41.37
CA LYS A 494 -10.67 15.16 -39.93
C LYS A 494 -9.64 15.95 -39.14
N GLU A 495 -8.42 16.10 -39.67
CA GLU A 495 -7.35 16.90 -39.08
C GLU A 495 -7.75 18.37 -38.96
N LYS A 496 -8.36 18.96 -40.00
CA LYS A 496 -8.97 20.30 -39.93
C LYS A 496 -10.05 20.40 -38.84
N LYS A 497 -10.97 19.42 -38.77
CA LYS A 497 -12.05 19.43 -37.76
C LYS A 497 -11.53 19.23 -36.33
N ILE A 498 -10.40 18.54 -36.15
CA ILE A 498 -9.68 18.46 -34.86
C ILE A 498 -9.09 19.83 -34.50
N GLY A 499 -8.34 20.47 -35.41
CA GLY A 499 -7.76 21.81 -35.16
C GLY A 499 -8.83 22.90 -34.91
N GLU A 500 -9.99 22.81 -35.54
CA GLU A 500 -11.15 23.66 -35.24
C GLU A 500 -11.63 23.49 -33.79
N LEU A 501 -11.80 22.24 -33.34
CA LEU A 501 -12.22 21.89 -31.98
C LEU A 501 -11.16 22.27 -30.93
N GLU A 502 -9.87 22.05 -31.21
CA GLU A 502 -8.76 22.51 -30.36
C GLU A 502 -8.78 24.04 -30.21
N SER A 503 -8.95 24.78 -31.32
CA SER A 503 -9.06 26.24 -31.29
C SER A 503 -10.27 26.74 -30.51
N ALA A 504 -11.38 25.97 -30.48
CA ALA A 504 -12.57 26.29 -29.71
C ALA A 504 -12.37 25.99 -28.22
N TRP A 505 -11.77 24.85 -27.90
CA TRP A 505 -11.42 24.45 -26.54
C TRP A 505 -10.43 25.42 -25.89
N GLU A 506 -9.38 25.85 -26.60
CA GLU A 506 -8.46 26.87 -26.07
C GLU A 506 -9.15 28.23 -25.81
N LYS A 507 -10.18 28.60 -26.58
CA LYS A 507 -10.93 29.85 -26.37
C LYS A 507 -11.80 29.74 -25.12
N HIS A 508 -12.50 28.61 -24.96
CA HIS A 508 -13.27 28.31 -23.74
C HIS A 508 -12.37 28.30 -22.50
N HIS A 509 -11.26 27.55 -22.55
CA HIS A 509 -10.32 27.42 -21.45
C HIS A 509 -9.67 28.76 -21.05
N ARG A 510 -9.36 29.63 -22.02
CA ARG A 510 -8.90 31.02 -21.75
C ARG A 510 -9.98 31.84 -21.06
N HIS A 511 -11.23 31.78 -21.52
CA HIS A 511 -12.35 32.47 -20.91
C HIS A 511 -12.61 32.01 -19.47
N ASP A 512 -12.57 30.70 -19.21
CA ASP A 512 -12.70 30.13 -17.86
C ASP A 512 -11.57 30.58 -16.94
N ALA A 513 -10.32 30.56 -17.43
CA ALA A 513 -9.15 31.00 -16.68
C ALA A 513 -9.17 32.51 -16.36
N GLU A 514 -9.81 33.34 -17.20
CA GLU A 514 -10.09 34.73 -16.88
C GLU A 514 -11.23 34.88 -15.86
N GLY A 515 -12.31 34.12 -15.99
CA GLY A 515 -13.41 34.09 -15.03
C GLY A 515 -12.95 33.72 -13.62
N GLN A 516 -12.13 32.67 -13.50
CA GLN A 516 -11.53 32.27 -12.22
C GLN A 516 -10.63 33.35 -11.61
N LYS A 517 -9.87 34.11 -12.42
CA LYS A 517 -9.06 35.23 -11.93
C LYS A 517 -9.93 36.37 -11.40
N ARG A 518 -11.04 36.71 -12.08
CA ARG A 518 -12.00 37.75 -11.63
C ARG A 518 -12.62 37.35 -10.29
N LEU A 519 -13.17 36.14 -10.21
CA LEU A 519 -13.73 35.58 -8.97
C LEU A 519 -12.69 35.52 -7.82
N SER A 520 -11.43 35.22 -8.13
CA SER A 520 -10.34 35.23 -7.14
C SER A 520 -10.06 36.62 -6.58
N HIS A 521 -10.04 37.66 -7.44
CA HIS A 521 -9.91 39.05 -7.01
C HIS A 521 -11.12 39.55 -6.21
N GLU A 522 -12.34 39.23 -6.63
CA GLU A 522 -13.58 39.56 -5.91
C GLU A 522 -13.60 38.92 -4.52
N LEU A 523 -13.26 37.63 -4.42
CA LEU A 523 -13.12 36.90 -3.16
C LEU A 523 -12.00 37.47 -2.28
N HIS A 524 -10.92 38.00 -2.85
CA HIS A 524 -9.87 38.69 -2.09
C HIS A 524 -10.35 40.03 -1.55
N GLY A 525 -11.06 40.84 -2.35
CA GLY A 525 -11.68 42.10 -1.90
C GLY A 525 -12.70 41.88 -0.77
N ALA A 526 -13.60 40.91 -0.91
CA ALA A 526 -14.57 40.54 0.12
C ALA A 526 -13.89 40.07 1.42
N LYS A 527 -12.77 39.34 1.33
CA LYS A 527 -11.95 38.97 2.50
C LYS A 527 -11.35 40.18 3.20
N GLN A 528 -10.75 41.12 2.45
CA GLN A 528 -10.20 42.36 3.03
C GLN A 528 -11.26 43.19 3.74
N GLN A 529 -12.46 43.33 3.15
CA GLN A 529 -13.59 44.04 3.77
C GLN A 529 -14.04 43.38 5.09
N LEU A 530 -14.22 42.06 5.08
CA LEU A 530 -14.62 41.30 6.28
C LEU A 530 -13.54 41.33 7.38
N GLU A 531 -12.27 41.37 6.99
CA GLU A 531 -11.14 41.49 7.91
C GLU A 531 -11.03 42.91 8.52
N HIS A 532 -11.31 43.96 7.74
CA HIS A 532 -11.45 45.34 8.23
C HIS A 532 -12.65 45.49 9.18
N GLU A 533 -13.82 44.93 8.84
CA GLU A 533 -14.97 44.88 9.75
C GLU A 533 -14.63 44.17 11.07
N ARG A 534 -13.91 43.04 11.01
CA ARG A 534 -13.46 42.32 12.21
C ARG A 534 -12.52 43.17 13.05
N GLN A 535 -11.65 43.96 12.43
CA GLN A 535 -10.76 44.87 13.16
C GLN A 535 -11.55 46.00 13.85
N LEU A 536 -12.46 46.68 13.14
CA LEU A 536 -13.35 47.69 13.73
C LEU A 536 -14.19 47.11 14.89
N LYS A 537 -14.66 45.86 14.75
CA LYS A 537 -15.39 45.16 15.82
C LYS A 537 -14.50 44.88 17.05
N ARG A 538 -13.22 44.50 16.88
CA ARG A 538 -12.26 44.39 18.00
C ARG A 538 -12.02 45.73 18.69
N GLU A 539 -11.84 46.79 17.92
CA GLU A 539 -11.60 48.14 18.43
C GLU A 539 -12.81 48.65 19.24
N ALA A 540 -14.03 48.40 18.77
CA ALA A 540 -15.25 48.68 19.53
C ALA A 540 -15.35 47.85 20.82
N PHE A 541 -14.98 46.56 20.81
CA PHE A 541 -14.93 45.76 22.03
C PHE A 541 -13.89 46.27 23.04
N HIS A 542 -12.69 46.65 22.59
CA HIS A 542 -11.69 47.26 23.47
C HIS A 542 -12.16 48.59 24.07
N GLN A 543 -12.85 49.45 23.31
CA GLN A 543 -13.46 50.66 23.86
C GLN A 543 -14.53 50.36 24.92
N VAL A 544 -15.26 49.26 24.79
CA VAL A 544 -16.22 48.80 25.82
C VAL A 544 -15.48 48.26 27.05
N ASP A 545 -14.41 47.49 26.90
CA ASP A 545 -13.59 47.02 28.02
C ASP A 545 -12.91 48.19 28.77
N ASP A 546 -12.43 49.21 28.06
CA ASP A 546 -11.87 50.43 28.63
C ASP A 546 -12.92 51.22 29.43
N LEU A 547 -14.15 51.33 28.90
CA LEU A 547 -15.27 51.99 29.58
C LEU A 547 -15.76 51.18 30.80
N LEU A 548 -15.81 49.86 30.72
CA LEU A 548 -16.12 48.99 31.86
C LEU A 548 -15.06 49.10 32.95
N THR A 549 -13.78 49.20 32.58
CA THR A 549 -12.67 49.45 33.51
C THR A 549 -12.84 50.80 34.20
N GLN A 550 -13.12 51.86 33.45
CA GLN A 550 -13.37 53.20 34.00
C GLN A 550 -14.60 53.23 34.94
N VAL A 551 -15.66 52.48 34.63
CA VAL A 551 -16.82 52.34 35.52
C VAL A 551 -16.42 51.63 36.82
N HIS A 552 -15.67 50.53 36.77
CA HIS A 552 -15.16 49.87 37.98
C HIS A 552 -14.23 50.74 38.82
N ASP A 553 -13.38 51.57 38.21
CA ASP A 553 -12.53 52.52 38.94
C ASP A 553 -13.38 53.62 39.62
N LEU A 554 -14.42 54.12 38.95
CA LEU A 554 -15.36 55.10 39.52
C LEU A 554 -16.21 54.49 40.65
N GLU A 555 -16.69 53.25 40.49
CA GLU A 555 -17.36 52.48 41.55
C GLU A 555 -16.43 52.25 42.75
N GLY A 556 -15.16 51.92 42.50
CA GLY A 556 -14.11 51.80 43.52
C GLY A 556 -13.86 53.10 44.29
N GLN A 557 -13.75 54.23 43.59
CA GLN A 557 -13.61 55.56 44.19
C GLN A 557 -14.86 55.97 45.01
N ASN A 558 -16.05 55.61 44.54
CA ASN A 558 -17.31 55.85 45.26
C ASN A 558 -17.40 54.97 46.52
N HIS A 559 -17.00 53.70 46.45
CA HIS A 559 -16.88 52.81 47.62
C HIS A 559 -15.83 53.27 48.63
N ALA A 560 -14.70 53.84 48.17
CA ALA A 560 -13.69 54.46 49.05
C ALA A 560 -14.28 55.70 49.76
N SER A 561 -15.02 56.53 49.05
CA SER A 561 -15.72 57.71 49.59
C SER A 561 -16.77 57.34 50.64
N LEU A 562 -17.55 56.27 50.39
CA LEU A 562 -18.51 55.72 51.35
C LEU A 562 -17.84 55.15 52.61
N ARG A 563 -16.68 54.47 52.48
CA ARG A 563 -15.88 54.02 53.63
C ARG A 563 -15.35 55.19 54.47
N ALA A 564 -14.88 56.27 53.84
CA ALA A 564 -14.40 57.46 54.54
C ALA A 564 -15.52 58.11 55.40
N LEU A 565 -16.75 58.13 54.89
CA LEU A 565 -17.92 58.61 55.64
C LEU A 565 -18.31 57.69 56.80
N GLN A 566 -18.22 56.38 56.64
CA GLN A 566 -18.51 55.41 57.71
C GLN A 566 -17.51 55.48 58.87
N SER A 567 -16.23 55.77 58.60
CA SER A 567 -15.17 55.88 59.62
C SER A 567 -15.31 57.11 60.55
N ARG A 568 -16.17 58.08 60.21
CA ARG A 568 -16.23 59.39 60.88
C ARG A 568 -17.34 59.53 61.94
N ARG A 569 -17.93 58.43 62.42
CA ARG A 569 -19.14 58.46 63.29
C ARG A 569 -18.88 58.33 64.80
N HIS A 570 -17.63 58.41 65.26
CA HIS A 570 -17.25 58.31 66.67
C HIS A 570 -16.33 59.46 67.15
N SER A 571 -16.89 60.66 67.26
CA SER A 571 -16.51 61.68 68.26
C SER A 571 -17.39 62.93 68.08
N SER A 572 -17.70 63.62 69.18
CA SER A 572 -18.61 64.77 69.19
C SER A 572 -18.00 65.95 69.93
N THR A 573 -17.91 67.12 69.30
CA THR A 573 -18.09 68.42 69.97
C THR A 573 -18.27 69.57 68.98
N THR A 574 -19.12 70.52 69.38
CA THR A 574 -19.33 71.88 68.84
C THR A 574 -18.35 72.87 69.55
N PRO A 575 -18.22 74.18 69.18
CA PRO A 575 -19.24 75.00 68.51
C PRO A 575 -18.81 76.10 67.49
N SER A 576 -19.82 76.60 66.78
CA SER A 576 -20.06 77.98 66.30
C SER A 576 -18.92 78.86 65.75
N SER A 577 -18.99 79.18 64.45
CA SER A 577 -19.23 80.56 63.98
C SER A 577 -19.59 80.60 62.47
N THR A 578 -20.27 81.67 62.06
CA THR A 578 -20.71 82.05 60.69
C THR A 578 -20.66 83.59 60.61
N PRO A 579 -21.00 84.32 59.51
CA PRO A 579 -21.51 83.90 58.19
C PRO A 579 -20.83 84.62 56.97
N HIS A 580 -21.45 84.47 55.77
CA HIS A 580 -21.23 85.21 54.50
C HIS A 580 -20.00 84.79 53.66
N THR A 581 -19.96 84.87 52.30
CA THR A 581 -20.89 85.49 51.32
C THR A 581 -21.01 84.64 50.02
N LEU A 582 -22.02 84.90 49.19
CA LEU A 582 -22.20 84.39 47.80
C LEU A 582 -21.58 85.38 46.75
N PRO A 583 -21.91 85.35 45.43
CA PRO A 583 -21.33 84.44 44.42
C PRO A 583 -20.85 85.16 43.12
N GLY A 584 -20.38 84.40 42.11
CA GLY A 584 -20.34 84.81 40.69
C GLY A 584 -20.07 83.60 39.78
N THR A 585 -20.63 83.38 38.58
CA THR A 585 -20.86 84.21 37.35
C THR A 585 -19.57 84.64 36.62
N ALA A 586 -19.47 84.57 35.27
CA ALA A 586 -20.23 83.84 34.23
C ALA A 586 -19.50 83.94 32.87
N HIS A 587 -19.96 83.17 31.85
CA HIS A 587 -19.87 83.50 30.39
C HIS A 587 -18.43 83.53 29.75
N THR A 588 -18.17 83.51 28.43
CA THR A 588 -18.91 83.18 27.17
C THR A 588 -17.94 83.05 25.98
N SER A 589 -18.24 82.17 24.99
CA SER A 589 -18.02 82.39 23.52
C SER A 589 -16.55 82.55 22.99
N SER A 590 -16.21 82.54 21.68
CA SER A 590 -16.77 81.83 20.50
C SER A 590 -15.89 81.94 19.22
N ARG A 591 -15.66 80.81 18.53
CA ARG A 591 -15.64 80.64 17.04
C ARG A 591 -14.41 81.23 16.24
N PRO A 592 -14.36 81.31 14.87
CA PRO A 592 -13.35 80.59 14.03
C PRO A 592 -12.46 81.49 13.10
N THR A 593 -11.69 81.04 12.07
CA THR A 593 -12.12 80.71 10.67
C THR A 593 -10.95 80.40 9.67
N LEU A 594 -11.17 79.48 8.70
CA LEU A 594 -10.60 79.19 7.33
C LEU A 594 -9.21 79.65 6.77
N MET A 595 -8.51 78.71 6.08
CA MET A 595 -7.83 78.70 4.72
C MET A 595 -6.75 77.57 4.64
N GLY A 596 -6.10 77.11 3.54
CA GLY A 596 -6.22 77.28 2.06
C GLY A 596 -4.82 77.27 1.34
N SER A 597 -4.53 76.80 0.08
CA SER A 597 -5.23 75.98 -0.94
C SER A 597 -4.31 75.55 -2.16
N SER A 598 -4.34 74.28 -2.61
CA SER A 598 -3.91 73.70 -3.94
C SER A 598 -2.43 73.74 -4.46
N LEU A 599 -1.92 72.65 -5.10
CA LEU A 599 -1.23 72.60 -6.43
C LEU A 599 -0.57 71.22 -6.84
N ARG A 600 -0.05 71.12 -8.09
CA ARG A 600 0.54 69.95 -8.82
C ARG A 600 1.25 70.43 -10.13
N PRO A 601 1.81 69.62 -11.09
CA PRO A 601 2.17 68.17 -11.20
C PRO A 601 3.60 67.92 -11.83
N HIS A 602 3.83 66.80 -12.56
CA HIS A 602 4.98 66.47 -13.49
C HIS A 602 6.36 66.12 -12.84
N THR A 603 7.44 65.52 -13.42
CA THR A 603 7.87 64.71 -14.64
C THR A 603 9.35 64.25 -14.43
N SER A 604 10.10 63.38 -15.17
CA SER A 604 9.94 62.31 -16.21
C SER A 604 11.32 61.65 -16.54
N SER A 605 11.38 60.58 -17.38
CA SER A 605 12.60 59.89 -17.95
C SER A 605 13.38 58.97 -16.97
N ALA A 606 13.96 57.79 -17.29
CA ALA A 606 14.20 56.93 -18.48
C ALA A 606 15.68 56.78 -18.93
N ASP A 607 16.07 55.50 -19.11
CA ASP A 607 17.22 54.85 -19.78
C ASP A 607 18.69 55.31 -19.62
N HIS A 608 19.57 54.34 -19.34
CA HIS A 608 20.63 53.97 -20.30
C HIS A 608 21.24 52.55 -20.08
N THR A 609 21.34 51.82 -21.19
CA THR A 609 22.34 50.76 -21.53
C THR A 609 23.79 51.13 -21.14
N ARG A 610 24.80 50.26 -20.94
CA ARG A 610 25.26 48.99 -21.58
C ARG A 610 26.52 48.49 -20.78
N HIS A 611 27.26 47.38 -20.99
CA HIS A 611 27.28 46.21 -21.90
C HIS A 611 28.13 45.05 -21.28
N HIS A 612 28.46 44.02 -22.08
CA HIS A 612 29.45 42.92 -21.90
C HIS A 612 29.37 41.97 -20.66
N SER A 613 29.36 40.63 -20.73
CA SER A 613 29.70 39.55 -21.70
C SER A 613 31.17 39.07 -21.77
N HIS A 614 31.51 37.90 -21.19
CA HIS A 614 31.83 36.65 -21.95
C HIS A 614 32.34 35.43 -21.10
N THR A 615 31.70 34.28 -21.30
CA THR A 615 32.18 32.86 -21.36
C THR A 615 33.54 32.39 -20.80
N ALA A 616 33.52 31.39 -19.89
CA ALA A 616 34.26 30.10 -19.89
C ALA A 616 34.12 29.39 -18.50
N ALA A 617 33.96 28.09 -18.24
CA ALA A 617 34.12 26.80 -18.95
C ALA A 617 35.34 25.93 -18.51
N SER A 618 35.25 25.29 -17.33
CA SER A 618 35.90 24.02 -16.90
C SER A 618 35.38 23.67 -15.48
N SER A 619 35.10 22.43 -15.04
CA SER A 619 35.71 21.11 -15.23
C SER A 619 36.96 20.83 -14.36
N ALA A 620 36.78 20.24 -13.17
CA ALA A 620 37.63 19.16 -12.62
C ALA A 620 37.13 18.59 -11.26
N HIS A 621 37.25 17.26 -11.13
CA HIS A 621 37.47 16.42 -9.93
C HIS A 621 36.93 16.77 -8.52
N SER A 622 36.08 15.85 -8.02
CA SER A 622 36.35 14.95 -6.88
C SER A 622 37.15 15.45 -5.67
N SER A 623 36.52 15.41 -4.48
CA SER A 623 37.02 14.62 -3.33
C SER A 623 35.93 14.37 -2.27
N ARG A 624 36.03 13.24 -1.56
CA ARG A 624 35.20 12.86 -0.39
C ARG A 624 36.13 12.55 0.77
N PRO A 625 36.01 13.27 1.90
CA PRO A 625 35.62 12.65 3.17
C PRO A 625 34.55 13.50 3.90
N GLY A 626 33.94 13.09 5.02
CA GLY A 626 33.99 11.81 5.71
C GLY A 626 33.54 11.94 7.17
N SER A 627 32.56 11.13 7.59
CA SER A 627 32.17 10.82 8.99
C SER A 627 31.66 11.93 9.95
N HIS A 628 30.77 11.51 10.87
CA HIS A 628 30.30 12.18 12.10
C HIS A 628 29.66 13.59 12.01
N GLN A 629 28.35 13.67 12.29
CA GLN A 629 27.84 13.96 13.66
C GLN A 629 26.29 13.83 13.73
N HIS A 630 25.76 13.64 14.94
CA HIS A 630 24.31 13.73 15.21
C HIS A 630 23.84 15.19 15.26
N PRO A 631 22.55 15.44 14.99
CA PRO A 631 21.81 16.44 15.75
C PRO A 631 20.56 15.87 16.44
N SER A 632 20.68 15.77 17.75
CA SER A 632 19.66 15.86 18.79
C SER A 632 18.23 16.29 18.40
N ARG A 633 17.27 15.39 18.64
CA ARG A 633 15.82 15.65 18.66
C ARG A 633 15.43 16.58 19.83
N PRO A 634 14.82 17.76 19.61
CA PRO A 634 14.28 18.58 20.70
C PRO A 634 13.01 17.96 21.30
N ARG A 635 12.82 18.11 22.62
CA ARG A 635 11.50 17.90 23.26
C ARG A 635 10.59 19.11 22.98
N PRO A 636 9.27 18.93 22.87
CA PRO A 636 8.34 20.06 22.79
C PRO A 636 8.28 20.83 24.11
N LYS A 637 8.21 22.16 24.04
CA LYS A 637 7.74 22.99 25.15
C LYS A 637 6.23 23.19 25.05
N SER A 638 5.55 23.16 26.19
CA SER A 638 4.14 23.48 26.32
C SER A 638 3.91 24.99 26.27
N GLN A 639 2.87 25.43 25.55
CA GLN A 639 2.13 26.64 25.92
C GLN A 639 0.72 26.68 25.35
N GLN A 640 -0.13 27.43 26.05
CA GLN A 640 -1.59 27.43 25.99
C GLN A 640 -2.21 27.63 24.59
N SER A 641 -3.26 26.85 24.32
CA SER A 641 -4.30 27.21 23.35
C SER A 641 -5.40 27.98 24.09
N SER A 642 -5.65 29.23 23.71
CA SER A 642 -6.87 29.96 24.05
C SER A 642 -7.94 29.71 22.99
N ARG A 643 -9.21 29.70 23.40
CA ARG A 643 -10.35 29.34 22.55
C ARG A 643 -11.50 30.32 22.74
N ALA A 644 -11.92 30.96 21.64
CA ALA A 644 -13.27 31.51 21.46
C ALA A 644 -13.74 31.07 20.06
N THR A 645 -14.86 30.38 19.84
CA THR A 645 -16.25 30.53 20.31
C THR A 645 -16.88 31.86 19.91
N THR A 646 -17.48 31.87 18.72
CA THR A 646 -18.68 32.67 18.41
C THR A 646 -19.69 31.71 17.77
N ASP A 647 -20.92 31.71 18.27
CA ASP A 647 -22.06 30.95 17.74
C ASP A 647 -23.18 31.95 17.32
N PRO A 648 -24.14 31.57 16.45
CA PRO A 648 -24.79 32.52 15.55
C PRO A 648 -26.23 32.91 15.90
N SER A 649 -26.70 33.99 15.24
CA SER A 649 -28.10 34.26 14.88
C SER A 649 -28.09 35.24 13.68
N ASN A 650 -29.09 35.35 12.79
CA ASN A 650 -30.51 34.96 12.89
C ASN A 650 -31.18 34.81 11.47
N ALA A 651 -32.44 34.36 11.44
CA ALA A 651 -33.50 34.65 10.46
C ALA A 651 -33.47 34.06 9.01
N HIS A 652 -34.25 32.99 8.81
CA HIS A 652 -35.42 32.86 7.90
C HIS A 652 -35.58 33.90 6.74
N ASN A 653 -35.99 33.60 5.49
CA ASN A 653 -37.13 32.77 5.02
C ASN A 653 -37.28 32.82 3.47
N SER A 654 -38.13 31.96 2.88
CA SER A 654 -38.69 32.00 1.49
C SER A 654 -37.71 31.85 0.30
N GLY A 655 -38.10 31.28 -0.85
CA GLY A 655 -39.42 30.78 -1.27
C GLY A 655 -39.36 29.70 -2.38
N SER A 656 -40.51 29.11 -2.69
CA SER A 656 -40.66 27.90 -3.53
C SER A 656 -40.62 28.15 -5.05
N SER A 657 -40.00 27.24 -5.82
CA SER A 657 -40.63 26.69 -7.03
C SER A 657 -39.98 25.43 -7.63
N ARG A 658 -40.84 24.44 -7.90
CA ARG A 658 -40.86 23.50 -9.05
C ARG A 658 -39.66 22.62 -9.38
N THR A 659 -39.88 21.33 -9.17
CA THR A 659 -39.25 20.18 -9.87
C THR A 659 -39.51 20.19 -11.38
N VAL A 660 -38.48 19.90 -12.19
CA VAL A 660 -38.61 19.30 -13.54
C VAL A 660 -37.46 18.30 -13.72
N ASP A 661 -37.72 17.19 -14.43
CA ASP A 661 -36.76 16.14 -14.79
C ASP A 661 -35.47 16.63 -15.46
N LEU A 662 -34.32 16.21 -14.92
CA LEU A 662 -33.04 16.16 -15.63
C LEU A 662 -32.87 14.86 -16.47
N SER A 663 -33.89 14.00 -16.47
CA SER A 663 -33.87 12.64 -17.04
C SER A 663 -33.84 12.59 -18.58
N GLN A 664 -34.11 13.69 -19.28
CA GLN A 664 -34.23 13.71 -20.75
C GLN A 664 -33.02 14.31 -21.50
N GLU A 665 -32.17 15.09 -20.84
CA GLU A 665 -31.11 15.85 -21.52
C GLU A 665 -29.96 14.96 -22.05
N ILE A 666 -29.80 13.75 -21.49
CA ILE A 666 -28.78 12.76 -21.87
C ILE A 666 -29.08 12.09 -23.23
N LEU A 667 -30.32 12.15 -23.74
CA LEU A 667 -30.70 11.53 -25.02
C LEU A 667 -30.50 12.42 -26.25
N ALA A 668 -30.25 13.73 -26.07
CA ALA A 668 -30.15 14.68 -27.18
C ALA A 668 -28.76 14.70 -27.87
N LEU A 669 -27.69 14.30 -27.19
CA LEU A 669 -26.30 14.39 -27.68
C LEU A 669 -25.79 13.08 -28.31
N ARG A 670 -26.62 12.44 -29.15
CA ARG A 670 -26.23 11.21 -29.89
C ARG A 670 -26.56 11.22 -31.38
N LEU A 671 -26.79 12.40 -31.96
CA LEU A 671 -27.00 12.63 -33.40
C LEU A 671 -26.36 13.95 -33.85
N ILE A 672 -25.02 13.94 -34.04
CA ILE A 672 -24.18 14.87 -34.83
C ILE A 672 -22.82 14.19 -35.06
#